data_AF-A0A9W5E7G1-F1
#
_entry.id   AF-A0A9W5E7G1-F1
#
_cell.length_a   1.000
_cell.length_b   1.000
_cell.length_c   1.000
_cell.angle_alpha   90.00
_cell.angle_beta   90.00
_cell.angle_gamma   90.00
#
_symmetry.space_group_name_H-M   'P 1'
#
loop_
_entity.id
_entity.type
_entity.pdbx_description
1 polymer ?
#
loop_
_entity_poly.entity_id
_entity_poly.type
_entity_poly.pdbx_seq_one_letter_code
_entity_poly.pdbx_strand_id
1 'polypeptide(L)'
;MGNKKEIAIVALTTGFVLTSVTLYGVGHAEEPGQMQVEIQEDSFRTGNLTQPSKKAPENVVKDALKENTEHALSPKQVSAETGVDYKVLQKRGSYDGTTLVRMQQIYEGKEVYAHQLTAHVDKKGIIKSISGASAQNLTQEDLKKPINLSKEEAKQYIYKKYGNDTKFISEPEVKAVIFVDENHGEASNAYQVTFAATTPNYVSGTYLVNAHNGEMLKDMVQESSLKISEEYVESVKENKTSNFTSLTGTGKDDLGVTRTFGISKQTSGNYALADYTRGQGIETYDVNYRDITNEESYYPGILATSVSTTFNDPKAVSAHFLATKVYDFYKEKYKRNSFDNKGRKVVSVVHAWDSGGTNDPENWENAFSTNINNISMLLYGDPMVKAFDIAGHEFTHAVTSSESNLEFSGESGAINEALSDIMGTAIEKYINNGEFNWTIGEQTGSTFRNMKNPTAINFSEGLPYPDDYSKYNDLNGEDYGGVHFNSSIINKVAYLIAQGGTHNGVNVNGIGEDRMFDIFYYANTDELNMTSNFSELKLACLKVATNKYGANSIEVQAVQNAFDAAKITGTVKENEKTAENQAPELTVPFTITLRVGDTFDPMRNVKAVDKEEGDLTNKVKHKGDVDTSKPGTYIVEYLVVDSQGRNTTARQTVIVEGNGETSDLEPKLTVPVGATIHVGDSFVPMAEVLAIDKEDGDLTSKIKVDGEVDTTKAGTYVLTYTVTDSKGHEVTAKQTVTVKVREEVKNDKPILKVPATTSITEGDQFDPLVGVSATDKEDGDLISKVAYEGTIDTTKAGTYEIIYSVRDSVGNEVNAIQKVLVKDKETSKANGLANKENKSNISNNSNSDKKEYTYKELPKTGVSTTNSAAIGILMIITGTVLTFVRKFRKIQK
;
A
#
# COMPACT_ATOMS: atom_id res chain seq x y z
N MET A 1 -13.18 -31.34 62.22
CA MET A 1 -13.32 -30.78 63.58
C MET A 1 -12.12 -29.88 63.79
N GLY A 2 -12.17 -28.56 63.96
CA GLY A 2 -13.24 -27.61 64.17
C GLY A 2 -12.62 -26.45 64.95
N ASN A 3 -12.45 -25.28 64.33
CA ASN A 3 -13.04 -24.03 64.82
C ASN A 3 -12.68 -22.83 63.93
N LYS A 4 -13.71 -22.00 63.77
CA LYS A 4 -13.85 -20.78 62.98
C LYS A 4 -13.58 -19.54 63.84
N LYS A 5 -13.20 -18.45 63.15
CA LYS A 5 -13.58 -17.01 63.37
C LYS A 5 -13.07 -16.35 64.67
N GLU A 6 -12.82 -15.06 64.78
CA GLU A 6 -12.74 -13.84 63.94
C GLU A 6 -12.19 -12.75 64.90
N ILE A 7 -11.57 -11.69 64.38
CA ILE A 7 -11.81 -10.25 64.68
C ILE A 7 -10.57 -9.43 64.31
N ALA A 8 -10.86 -8.30 63.66
CA ALA A 8 -9.99 -7.41 62.92
C ALA A 8 -9.62 -6.12 63.70
N ILE A 9 -8.81 -5.28 63.02
CA ILE A 9 -8.79 -3.79 63.01
C ILE A 9 -7.49 -3.09 63.51
N VAL A 10 -6.73 -2.63 62.49
CA VAL A 10 -6.18 -1.26 62.24
C VAL A 10 -4.92 -0.75 62.95
N ALA A 11 -3.84 -0.74 62.13
CA ALA A 11 -3.02 0.38 61.64
C ALA A 11 -1.81 0.99 62.39
N LEU A 12 -0.80 1.22 61.52
CA LEU A 12 0.16 2.32 61.43
C LEU A 12 1.41 2.30 62.34
N THR A 13 2.61 2.06 61.77
CA THR A 13 3.57 3.13 61.39
C THR A 13 5.00 2.60 61.08
N THR A 14 5.57 3.16 60.00
CA THR A 14 6.99 3.55 59.77
C THR A 14 8.14 2.53 59.67
N GLY A 15 8.92 2.66 58.59
CA GLY A 15 10.30 2.15 58.44
C GLY A 15 10.79 2.12 56.98
N PHE A 16 11.06 3.28 56.36
CA PHE A 16 12.41 3.76 55.99
C PHE A 16 13.28 2.79 55.16
N VAL A 17 13.42 3.04 53.86
CA VAL A 17 14.67 2.77 53.10
C VAL A 17 14.92 3.92 52.13
N LEU A 18 16.14 4.45 52.19
CA LEU A 18 16.68 5.59 51.48
C LEU A 18 16.62 5.43 49.94
N THR A 19 16.21 6.48 49.24
CA THR A 19 16.68 6.76 47.87
C THR A 19 17.45 8.07 47.86
N SER A 20 18.66 7.99 47.31
CA SER A 20 19.63 9.06 47.15
C SER A 20 19.12 10.15 46.21
N VAL A 21 19.20 11.38 46.68
CA VAL A 21 19.03 12.61 45.91
C VAL A 21 20.07 12.65 44.79
N THR A 22 19.63 12.80 43.54
CA THR A 22 20.46 13.39 42.47
C THR A 22 19.77 14.64 41.95
N LEU A 23 20.53 15.74 41.92
CA LEU A 23 20.09 17.06 41.46
C LEU A 23 19.75 17.00 39.97
N TYR A 24 18.54 17.48 39.64
CA TYR A 24 18.17 17.92 38.31
C TYR A 24 19.00 19.15 37.90
N GLY A 25 19.53 19.14 36.67
CA GLY A 25 20.10 20.34 36.08
C GLY A 25 20.96 20.11 34.85
N VAL A 26 20.38 19.67 33.73
CA VAL A 26 20.74 20.16 32.38
C VAL A 26 19.48 20.07 31.52
N GLY A 27 19.00 21.21 31.03
CA GLY A 27 17.89 21.27 30.09
C GLY A 27 18.25 20.53 28.80
N HIS A 28 17.47 19.52 28.45
CA HIS A 28 17.26 19.18 27.05
C HIS A 28 16.01 19.91 26.60
N ALA A 29 16.13 20.68 25.52
CA ALA A 29 14.96 21.09 24.77
C ALA A 29 14.24 19.80 24.33
N GLU A 30 13.03 19.60 24.85
CA GLU A 30 12.12 18.60 24.30
C GLU A 30 11.81 19.00 22.86
N GLU A 31 12.15 18.14 21.91
CA GLU A 31 11.56 18.20 20.59
C GLU A 31 10.03 18.10 20.76
N PRO A 32 9.24 18.94 20.07
CA PRO A 32 7.79 18.88 20.18
C PRO A 32 7.32 17.49 19.76
N GLY A 33 6.62 16.81 20.68
CA GLY A 33 6.22 15.42 20.55
C GLY A 33 5.49 15.14 19.24
N GLN A 34 6.16 14.41 18.34
CA GLN A 34 5.46 13.70 17.27
C GLN A 34 4.54 12.67 17.93
N MET A 35 3.22 12.88 17.84
CA MET A 35 2.26 11.81 18.10
C MET A 35 2.63 10.63 17.20
N GLN A 36 2.94 9.47 17.81
CA GLN A 36 3.00 8.19 17.11
C GLN A 36 1.60 7.59 17.19
N VAL A 37 1.05 7.10 16.08
CA VAL A 37 -0.15 6.27 16.13
C VAL A 37 0.23 5.01 16.89
N GLU A 38 -0.32 4.83 18.09
CA GLU A 38 -0.03 3.68 18.93
C GLU A 38 -1.07 2.58 18.67
N ILE A 39 -0.78 1.72 17.71
CA ILE A 39 -1.56 0.51 17.44
C ILE A 39 -1.36 -0.45 18.62
N GLN A 40 -2.45 -0.84 19.28
CA GLN A 40 -2.45 -1.74 20.44
C GLN A 40 -3.28 -3.02 20.20
N GLU A 41 -3.42 -3.43 18.94
CA GLU A 41 -4.11 -4.66 18.59
C GLU A 41 -3.34 -5.89 19.07
N ASP A 42 -4.07 -6.99 19.26
CA ASP A 42 -3.46 -8.19 19.82
C ASP A 42 -2.35 -8.77 18.93
N SER A 43 -2.53 -8.74 17.61
CA SER A 43 -1.53 -9.25 16.67
C SER A 43 -0.67 -8.17 16.02
N PHE A 44 -0.94 -6.88 16.29
CA PHE A 44 -0.13 -5.78 15.76
C PHE A 44 0.05 -4.69 16.82
N ARG A 45 1.29 -4.45 17.22
CA ARG A 45 1.63 -3.39 18.17
C ARG A 45 2.68 -2.43 17.64
N THR A 46 2.58 -1.17 18.02
CA THR A 46 3.58 -0.13 17.77
C THR A 46 3.81 0.68 19.04
N GLY A 47 4.98 1.30 19.19
CA GLY A 47 5.29 2.15 20.36
C GLY A 47 6.75 1.99 20.78
N ASN A 48 7.08 2.26 22.04
CA ASN A 48 8.34 1.81 22.64
C ASN A 48 8.03 0.52 23.41
N LEU A 49 8.11 -0.63 22.73
CA LEU A 49 7.61 -1.89 23.25
C LEU A 49 8.59 -2.61 24.18
N THR A 50 9.83 -2.14 24.28
CA THR A 50 10.85 -2.65 25.20
C THR A 50 11.71 -1.51 25.73
N GLN A 51 12.45 -1.75 26.81
CA GLN A 51 13.51 -0.85 27.25
C GLN A 51 14.71 -0.86 26.27
N PRO A 52 15.54 0.21 26.24
CA PRO A 52 16.77 0.23 25.44
C PRO A 52 17.69 -0.94 25.75
N SER A 53 18.32 -1.50 24.72
CA SER A 53 19.19 -2.67 24.84
C SER A 53 20.40 -2.58 23.92
N LYS A 54 21.55 -3.09 24.38
CA LYS A 54 22.77 -3.23 23.56
C LYS A 54 22.88 -4.60 22.86
N LYS A 55 21.90 -5.47 23.06
CA LYS A 55 21.87 -6.79 22.40
C LYS A 55 21.62 -6.61 20.90
N ALA A 56 22.02 -7.61 20.11
CA ALA A 56 21.65 -7.66 18.70
C ALA A 56 20.11 -7.64 18.55
N PRO A 57 19.56 -6.98 17.51
CA PRO A 57 18.11 -6.84 17.31
C PRO A 57 17.33 -8.15 17.45
N GLU A 58 17.83 -9.24 16.86
CA GLU A 58 17.20 -10.55 16.96
C GLU A 58 17.11 -11.09 18.40
N ASN A 59 18.10 -10.78 19.23
CA ASN A 59 18.12 -11.20 20.62
C ASN A 59 17.18 -10.33 21.47
N VAL A 60 17.05 -9.03 21.16
CA VAL A 60 16.05 -8.17 21.80
C VAL A 60 14.65 -8.71 21.55
N VAL A 61 14.33 -9.02 20.29
CA VAL A 61 13.03 -9.57 19.90
C VAL A 61 12.81 -10.92 20.58
N LYS A 62 13.78 -11.83 20.52
CA LYS A 62 13.68 -13.15 21.15
C LYS A 62 13.49 -13.08 22.66
N ASP A 63 14.18 -12.17 23.35
CA ASP A 63 14.00 -11.99 24.79
C ASP A 63 12.60 -11.44 25.13
N ALA A 64 12.09 -10.51 24.33
CA ALA A 64 10.74 -9.95 24.51
C ALA A 64 9.65 -11.01 24.26
N LEU A 65 9.77 -11.80 23.18
CA LEU A 65 8.81 -12.86 22.85
C LEU A 65 8.74 -13.96 23.91
N LYS A 66 9.84 -14.20 24.63
CA LYS A 66 9.94 -15.20 25.71
C LYS A 66 9.69 -14.63 27.11
N GLU A 67 9.22 -13.38 27.19
CA GLU A 67 8.99 -12.67 28.46
C GLU A 67 10.23 -12.57 29.38
N ASN A 68 11.44 -12.63 28.81
CA ASN A 68 12.70 -12.55 29.56
C ASN A 68 13.13 -11.09 29.86
N THR A 69 12.34 -10.12 29.42
CA THR A 69 12.56 -8.69 29.61
C THR A 69 11.23 -7.99 29.83
N GLU A 70 11.25 -6.83 30.47
CA GLU A 70 10.08 -5.95 30.51
C GLU A 70 9.69 -5.51 29.09
N HIS A 71 8.41 -5.61 28.75
CA HIS A 71 7.88 -5.30 27.43
C HIS A 71 6.40 -4.87 27.47
N ALA A 72 5.94 -4.24 26.38
CA ALA A 72 4.54 -3.88 26.15
C ALA A 72 3.88 -4.70 25.01
N LEU A 73 4.45 -5.86 24.67
CA LEU A 73 3.87 -6.82 23.73
C LEU A 73 2.54 -7.38 24.26
N SER A 74 1.67 -7.83 23.36
CA SER A 74 0.39 -8.44 23.73
C SER A 74 0.58 -9.88 24.24
N PRO A 75 -0.39 -10.43 24.99
CA PRO A 75 -0.42 -11.86 25.33
C PRO A 75 -0.44 -12.79 24.11
N LYS A 76 -0.94 -12.36 22.95
CA LYS A 76 -0.90 -13.16 21.72
C LYS A 76 0.47 -13.13 21.03
N GLN A 77 1.33 -12.19 21.38
CA GLN A 77 2.64 -12.03 20.74
C GLN A 77 3.74 -12.80 21.47
N VAL A 78 3.57 -13.07 22.76
CA VAL A 78 4.60 -13.70 23.61
C VAL A 78 4.25 -15.15 23.95
N SER A 79 5.24 -15.97 24.25
CA SER A 79 5.04 -17.30 24.83
C SER A 79 6.26 -17.70 25.67
N ALA A 80 6.04 -17.85 26.98
CA ALA A 80 7.04 -18.32 27.94
C ALA A 80 6.95 -19.83 28.21
N GLU A 81 6.17 -20.58 27.41
CA GLU A 81 6.02 -22.02 27.58
C GLU A 81 7.36 -22.76 27.45
N THR A 82 7.57 -23.77 28.30
CA THR A 82 8.78 -24.60 28.22
C THR A 82 8.82 -25.31 26.87
N GLY A 83 9.98 -25.32 26.22
CA GLY A 83 10.13 -25.89 24.87
C GLY A 83 9.94 -24.86 23.74
N VAL A 84 9.37 -23.69 24.02
CA VAL A 84 9.22 -22.61 23.04
C VAL A 84 10.55 -21.86 22.81
N ASP A 85 10.84 -21.62 21.54
CA ASP A 85 11.95 -20.78 21.09
C ASP A 85 11.60 -20.06 19.78
N TYR A 86 12.51 -19.21 19.29
CA TYR A 86 12.32 -18.47 18.05
C TYR A 86 13.57 -18.53 17.17
N LYS A 87 13.34 -18.74 15.87
CA LYS A 87 14.36 -18.81 14.81
C LYS A 87 14.23 -17.59 13.91
N VAL A 88 15.35 -16.92 13.62
CA VAL A 88 15.39 -15.79 12.68
C VAL A 88 15.20 -16.32 11.25
N LEU A 89 14.19 -15.83 10.55
CA LEU A 89 13.97 -16.08 9.12
C LEU A 89 14.64 -15.02 8.26
N GLN A 90 14.50 -13.75 8.65
CA GLN A 90 15.02 -12.61 7.89
C GLN A 90 15.50 -11.52 8.84
N LYS A 91 16.59 -10.85 8.46
CA LYS A 91 17.11 -9.66 9.14
C LYS A 91 17.70 -8.69 8.13
N ARG A 92 17.19 -7.46 8.09
CA ARG A 92 17.69 -6.39 7.19
C ARG A 92 17.28 -5.00 7.69
N GLY A 93 17.82 -3.95 7.09
CA GLY A 93 17.29 -2.60 7.29
C GLY A 93 15.88 -2.46 6.71
N SER A 94 15.06 -1.62 7.36
CA SER A 94 13.70 -1.28 6.96
C SER A 94 13.60 0.16 6.44
N TYR A 95 12.48 0.49 5.79
CA TYR A 95 12.19 1.82 5.23
C TYR A 95 12.12 2.94 6.28
N ASP A 96 11.84 2.62 7.53
CA ASP A 96 11.74 3.56 8.66
C ASP A 96 13.08 3.75 9.42
N GLY A 97 14.16 3.17 8.91
CA GLY A 97 15.50 3.25 9.51
C GLY A 97 15.71 2.31 10.70
N THR A 98 14.74 1.46 11.03
CA THR A 98 14.89 0.36 12.00
C THR A 98 15.52 -0.88 11.35
N THR A 99 15.87 -1.86 12.19
CA THR A 99 16.19 -3.22 11.74
C THR A 99 14.95 -4.08 11.80
N LEU A 100 14.50 -4.56 10.65
CA LEU A 100 13.45 -5.58 10.54
C LEU A 100 14.02 -6.94 10.93
N VAL A 101 13.29 -7.67 11.77
CA VAL A 101 13.57 -9.05 12.16
C VAL A 101 12.30 -9.89 12.04
N ARG A 102 12.30 -10.87 11.13
CA ARG A 102 11.24 -11.88 11.03
C ARG A 102 11.62 -13.12 11.81
N MET A 103 10.73 -13.57 12.68
CA MET A 103 10.92 -14.72 13.57
C MET A 103 9.90 -15.80 13.25
N GLN A 104 10.35 -17.05 13.24
CA GLN A 104 9.53 -18.25 13.24
C GLN A 104 9.49 -18.83 14.64
N GLN A 105 8.29 -19.05 15.19
CA GLN A 105 8.13 -19.75 16.46
C GLN A 105 8.52 -21.24 16.30
N ILE A 106 9.22 -21.76 17.31
CA ILE A 106 9.69 -23.14 17.43
C ILE A 106 9.14 -23.71 18.73
N TYR A 107 8.72 -24.97 18.72
CA TYR A 107 8.39 -25.74 19.93
C TYR A 107 9.09 -27.10 19.89
N GLU A 108 9.90 -27.39 20.92
CA GLU A 108 10.68 -28.65 21.05
C GLU A 108 11.48 -28.97 19.77
N GLY A 109 12.07 -27.93 19.15
CA GLY A 109 12.87 -28.03 17.94
C GLY A 109 12.07 -28.12 16.62
N LYS A 110 10.74 -28.11 16.65
CA LYS A 110 9.86 -28.11 15.47
C LYS A 110 9.29 -26.71 15.21
N GLU A 111 9.16 -26.32 13.95
CA GLU A 111 8.49 -25.06 13.60
C GLU A 111 6.99 -25.15 13.91
N VAL A 112 6.44 -24.09 14.48
CA VAL A 112 4.99 -23.93 14.63
C VAL A 112 4.47 -23.27 13.35
N TYR A 113 3.80 -24.05 12.50
CA TYR A 113 3.31 -23.58 11.22
C TYR A 113 2.43 -22.33 11.39
N ALA A 114 2.47 -21.40 10.43
CA ALA A 114 1.69 -20.13 10.46
C ALA A 114 2.06 -19.11 11.55
N HIS A 115 2.90 -19.45 12.53
CA HIS A 115 3.21 -18.54 13.65
C HIS A 115 4.55 -17.84 13.46
N GLN A 116 4.50 -16.79 12.64
CA GLN A 116 5.62 -15.89 12.35
C GLN A 116 5.35 -14.49 12.89
N LEU A 117 6.39 -13.82 13.37
CA LEU A 117 6.31 -12.44 13.84
C LEU A 117 7.33 -11.55 13.14
N THR A 118 6.91 -10.35 12.77
CA THR A 118 7.77 -9.34 12.13
C THR A 118 7.96 -8.17 13.08
N ALA A 119 9.18 -7.94 13.55
CA ALA A 119 9.50 -6.89 14.51
C ALA A 119 10.47 -5.85 13.93
N HIS A 120 10.30 -4.58 14.33
CA HIS A 120 11.16 -3.46 13.96
C HIS A 120 11.92 -2.98 15.20
N VAL A 121 13.25 -3.01 15.15
CA VAL A 121 14.11 -2.63 16.28
C VAL A 121 14.93 -1.39 15.91
N ASP A 122 14.82 -0.33 16.72
CA ASP A 122 15.58 0.89 16.48
C ASP A 122 17.07 0.76 16.85
N LYS A 123 17.84 1.82 16.62
CA LYS A 123 19.29 1.87 16.91
C LYS A 123 19.61 1.83 18.41
N LYS A 124 18.64 2.08 19.29
CA LYS A 124 18.77 1.98 20.75
C LYS A 124 18.42 0.57 21.26
N GLY A 125 18.07 -0.36 20.36
CA GLY A 125 17.63 -1.70 20.71
C GLY A 125 16.23 -1.73 21.31
N ILE A 126 15.37 -0.77 20.94
CA ILE A 126 13.96 -0.73 21.34
C ILE A 126 13.11 -1.34 20.23
N ILE A 127 12.21 -2.26 20.57
CA ILE A 127 11.20 -2.74 19.62
C ILE A 127 10.17 -1.63 19.39
N LYS A 128 10.10 -1.13 18.16
CA LYS A 128 9.20 -0.05 17.74
C LYS A 128 7.86 -0.54 17.24
N SER A 129 7.84 -1.73 16.68
CA SER A 129 6.60 -2.42 16.31
C SER A 129 6.82 -3.91 16.21
N ILE A 130 5.71 -4.65 16.29
CA ILE A 130 5.68 -6.08 16.02
C ILE A 130 4.30 -6.49 15.51
N SER A 131 4.29 -7.27 14.42
CA SER A 131 3.09 -7.89 13.84
C SER A 131 3.19 -9.42 13.92
N GLY A 132 2.05 -10.09 13.84
CA GLY A 132 1.92 -11.54 13.95
C GLY A 132 1.68 -12.02 15.39
N ALA A 133 1.47 -13.32 15.53
CA ALA A 133 1.15 -13.96 16.80
C ALA A 133 2.05 -15.16 17.08
N SER A 134 2.27 -15.42 18.37
CA SER A 134 2.82 -16.66 18.89
C SER A 134 1.68 -17.60 19.26
N ALA A 135 1.76 -18.85 18.82
CA ALA A 135 0.86 -19.90 19.24
C ALA A 135 0.97 -20.09 20.75
N GLN A 136 -0.17 -20.41 21.34
CA GLN A 136 -0.33 -20.67 22.76
C GLN A 136 -0.76 -22.13 22.98
N ASN A 137 -0.69 -22.58 24.22
CA ASN A 137 -1.10 -23.92 24.65
C ASN A 137 -0.30 -25.02 23.96
N LEU A 138 1.02 -24.84 23.81
CA LEU A 138 1.88 -25.83 23.16
C LEU A 138 2.31 -26.97 24.10
N THR A 139 2.02 -26.86 25.39
CA THR A 139 2.34 -27.90 26.39
C THR A 139 1.31 -29.03 26.49
N GLN A 140 0.37 -29.13 25.54
CA GLN A 140 -0.67 -30.16 25.48
C GLN A 140 -0.10 -31.59 25.44
N GLU A 141 -0.73 -32.52 26.17
CA GLU A 141 -0.33 -33.95 26.21
C GLU A 141 -0.34 -34.60 24.83
N ASP A 142 -1.23 -34.14 23.95
CA ASP A 142 -1.36 -34.64 22.58
C ASP A 142 -0.10 -34.39 21.75
N LEU A 143 0.65 -33.32 22.02
CA LEU A 143 1.93 -33.04 21.37
C LEU A 143 3.06 -33.97 21.83
N LYS A 144 2.91 -34.60 23.01
CA LYS A 144 3.88 -35.58 23.54
C LYS A 144 3.67 -36.98 22.96
N LYS A 145 2.53 -37.24 22.33
CA LYS A 145 2.28 -38.52 21.64
C LYS A 145 3.36 -38.74 20.57
N PRO A 146 3.86 -39.97 20.38
CA PRO A 146 4.81 -40.25 19.31
C PRO A 146 4.14 -40.05 17.96
N ILE A 147 4.91 -39.52 17.00
CA ILE A 147 4.51 -39.49 15.60
C ILE A 147 4.40 -40.94 15.10
N ASN A 148 3.21 -41.32 14.65
CA ASN A 148 2.93 -42.68 14.15
C ASN A 148 2.99 -42.76 12.62
N LEU A 149 2.73 -41.64 11.95
CA LEU A 149 2.81 -41.53 10.50
C LEU A 149 4.28 -41.38 10.08
N SER A 150 4.75 -42.25 9.20
CA SER A 150 6.05 -42.08 8.56
C SER A 150 6.03 -40.92 7.55
N LYS A 151 7.21 -40.41 7.20
CA LYS A 151 7.33 -39.39 6.15
C LYS A 151 6.80 -39.88 4.80
N GLU A 152 6.97 -41.16 4.48
CA GLU A 152 6.45 -41.75 3.23
C GLU A 152 4.91 -41.88 3.24
N GLU A 153 4.32 -42.20 4.39
CA GLU A 153 2.86 -42.18 4.54
C GLU A 153 2.29 -40.77 4.42
N ALA A 154 3.00 -39.74 4.92
CA ALA A 154 2.61 -38.35 4.71
C ALA A 154 2.59 -37.95 3.22
N LYS A 155 3.48 -38.53 2.39
CA LYS A 155 3.48 -38.34 0.92
C LYS A 155 2.37 -39.09 0.20
N GLN A 156 1.72 -40.08 0.83
CA GLN A 156 0.68 -40.90 0.16
C GLN A 156 -0.51 -40.09 -0.33
N TYR A 157 -0.81 -38.92 0.25
CA TYR A 157 -1.82 -38.02 -0.28
C TYR A 157 -1.54 -37.63 -1.72
N ILE A 158 -0.28 -37.31 -2.05
CA ILE A 158 0.15 -36.93 -3.40
C ILE A 158 -0.17 -38.07 -4.37
N TYR A 159 0.31 -39.28 -4.07
CA TYR A 159 0.09 -40.44 -4.94
C TYR A 159 -1.37 -40.88 -5.02
N LYS A 160 -2.16 -40.66 -3.96
CA LYS A 160 -3.60 -40.96 -3.96
C LYS A 160 -4.39 -39.97 -4.83
N LYS A 161 -4.06 -38.68 -4.76
CA LYS A 161 -4.76 -37.62 -5.51
C LYS A 161 -4.31 -37.57 -6.98
N TYR A 162 -3.00 -37.69 -7.20
CA TYR A 162 -2.39 -37.47 -8.51
C TYR A 162 -1.96 -38.77 -9.20
N GLY A 163 -1.85 -39.90 -8.48
CA GLY A 163 -1.49 -41.19 -9.07
C GLY A 163 -0.06 -41.63 -8.74
N ASN A 164 0.20 -42.93 -8.81
CA ASN A 164 1.49 -43.53 -8.44
C ASN A 164 2.62 -43.22 -9.44
N ASP A 165 2.27 -42.71 -10.62
CA ASP A 165 3.18 -42.24 -11.66
C ASP A 165 3.57 -40.76 -11.49
N THR A 166 3.17 -40.12 -10.39
CA THR A 166 3.58 -38.76 -10.03
C THR A 166 5.10 -38.62 -10.05
N LYS A 167 5.60 -37.73 -10.91
CA LYS A 167 7.02 -37.36 -10.98
C LYS A 167 7.24 -36.06 -10.25
N PHE A 168 8.14 -36.07 -9.27
CA PHE A 168 8.53 -34.87 -8.57
C PHE A 168 9.60 -34.11 -9.33
N ILE A 169 9.52 -32.79 -9.30
CA ILE A 169 10.56 -31.89 -9.82
C ILE A 169 11.79 -31.90 -8.91
N SER A 170 11.55 -32.13 -7.62
CA SER A 170 12.55 -32.30 -6.59
C SER A 170 11.91 -33.12 -5.49
N GLU A 171 12.71 -33.91 -4.77
CA GLU A 171 12.23 -34.69 -3.64
C GLU A 171 11.31 -33.84 -2.72
N PRO A 172 10.07 -34.27 -2.45
CA PRO A 172 9.16 -33.57 -1.56
C PRO A 172 9.81 -33.26 -0.22
N GLU A 173 9.79 -32.00 0.18
CA GLU A 173 10.24 -31.60 1.51
C GLU A 173 9.16 -32.00 2.52
N VAL A 174 9.45 -33.05 3.29
CA VAL A 174 8.60 -33.49 4.40
C VAL A 174 9.22 -33.06 5.73
N LYS A 175 8.62 -32.03 6.32
CA LYS A 175 9.06 -31.39 7.55
C LYS A 175 8.06 -31.64 8.67
N ALA A 176 8.55 -32.12 9.81
CA ALA A 176 7.72 -32.22 11.01
C ALA A 176 7.52 -30.81 11.61
N VAL A 177 6.26 -30.44 11.79
CA VAL A 177 5.84 -29.13 12.32
C VAL A 177 4.79 -29.33 13.41
N ILE A 178 4.50 -28.25 14.13
CA ILE A 178 3.32 -28.15 14.98
C ILE A 178 2.25 -27.39 14.21
N PHE A 179 1.05 -27.95 14.13
CA PHE A 179 -0.14 -27.26 13.63
C PHE A 179 -1.04 -26.90 14.80
N VAL A 180 -1.57 -25.69 14.82
CA VAL A 180 -2.49 -25.21 15.84
C VAL A 180 -3.79 -24.83 15.15
N ASP A 181 -4.88 -25.51 15.51
CA ASP A 181 -6.22 -25.12 15.10
C ASP A 181 -6.68 -23.97 15.99
N GLU A 182 -6.67 -22.76 15.46
CA GLU A 182 -7.03 -21.55 16.20
C GLU A 182 -8.50 -21.53 16.64
N ASN A 183 -9.40 -22.25 15.95
CA ASN A 183 -10.81 -22.29 16.32
C ASN A 183 -11.05 -23.08 17.61
N HIS A 184 -10.24 -24.11 17.85
CA HIS A 184 -10.39 -25.02 18.98
C HIS A 184 -9.24 -24.92 20.00
N GLY A 185 -8.15 -24.23 19.66
CA GLY A 185 -6.94 -24.12 20.47
C GLY A 185 -6.14 -25.43 20.57
N GLU A 186 -6.43 -26.40 19.70
CA GLU A 186 -5.82 -27.72 19.71
C GLU A 186 -4.51 -27.72 18.92
N ALA A 187 -3.44 -28.23 19.53
CA ALA A 187 -2.15 -28.34 18.88
C ALA A 187 -1.82 -29.80 18.57
N SER A 188 -1.40 -30.06 17.33
CA SER A 188 -1.08 -31.41 16.85
C SER A 188 0.29 -31.46 16.19
N ASN A 189 0.96 -32.62 16.31
CA ASN A 189 2.10 -32.91 15.46
C ASN A 189 1.59 -33.09 14.03
N ALA A 190 2.21 -32.41 13.07
CA ALA A 190 1.86 -32.49 11.66
C ALA A 190 3.11 -32.68 10.80
N TYR A 191 2.91 -33.13 9.57
CA TYR A 191 3.89 -32.98 8.51
C TYR A 191 3.45 -31.88 7.56
N GLN A 192 4.31 -30.88 7.40
CA GLN A 192 4.29 -29.98 6.26
C GLN A 192 4.97 -30.70 5.10
N VAL A 193 4.19 -30.97 4.05
CA VAL A 193 4.71 -31.57 2.82
C VAL A 193 4.68 -30.49 1.75
N THR A 194 5.87 -29.99 1.41
CA THR A 194 6.06 -29.03 0.33
C THR A 194 6.61 -29.78 -0.87
N PHE A 195 5.96 -29.67 -2.01
CA PHE A 195 6.39 -30.37 -3.20
C PHE A 195 6.06 -29.57 -4.45
N ALA A 196 6.76 -29.92 -5.52
CA ALA A 196 6.36 -29.62 -6.86
C ALA A 196 6.43 -30.93 -7.65
N ALA A 197 5.33 -31.32 -8.28
CA ALA A 197 5.23 -32.51 -9.11
C ALA A 197 4.61 -32.17 -10.45
N THR A 198 4.81 -33.03 -11.45
CA THR A 198 4.49 -32.70 -12.86
C THR A 198 3.76 -33.79 -13.60
N THR A 199 3.25 -34.80 -12.90
CA THR A 199 2.39 -35.82 -13.50
C THR A 199 1.23 -36.07 -12.55
N PRO A 200 -0.04 -35.97 -12.99
CA PRO A 200 -0.56 -35.67 -14.33
C PRO A 200 -0.83 -34.17 -14.56
N ASN A 201 -0.44 -33.28 -13.65
CA ASN A 201 -0.45 -31.82 -13.78
C ASN A 201 0.69 -31.26 -12.92
N TYR A 202 1.11 -30.01 -13.14
CA TYR A 202 2.07 -29.28 -12.33
C TYR A 202 1.32 -28.89 -11.10
N VAL A 203 1.68 -29.53 -10.02
CA VAL A 203 1.07 -29.29 -8.74
C VAL A 203 2.18 -28.85 -7.82
N SER A 204 2.01 -27.68 -7.24
CA SER A 204 2.99 -27.13 -6.33
C SER A 204 2.33 -26.48 -5.15
N GLY A 205 2.99 -26.53 -4.02
CA GLY A 205 2.50 -25.89 -2.82
C GLY A 205 2.74 -26.78 -1.63
N THR A 206 1.90 -26.58 -0.63
CA THR A 206 2.06 -27.20 0.67
C THR A 206 0.74 -27.78 1.13
N TYR A 207 0.76 -28.99 1.66
CA TYR A 207 -0.32 -29.47 2.51
C TYR A 207 0.20 -29.87 3.88
N LEU A 208 -0.71 -29.89 4.85
CA LEU A 208 -0.47 -30.29 6.22
C LEU A 208 -1.29 -31.54 6.53
N VAL A 209 -0.61 -32.61 6.94
CA VAL A 209 -1.27 -33.82 7.45
C VAL A 209 -0.98 -33.99 8.93
N ASN A 210 -1.99 -34.42 9.69
CA ASN A 210 -1.82 -34.80 11.07
C ASN A 210 -0.92 -36.05 11.16
N ALA A 211 0.16 -35.95 11.94
CA ALA A 211 1.21 -36.96 12.01
C ALA A 211 0.83 -38.17 12.89
N HIS A 212 -0.35 -38.19 13.50
CA HIS A 212 -0.87 -39.33 14.27
C HIS A 212 -1.86 -40.18 13.48
N ASN A 213 -2.79 -39.55 12.76
CA ASN A 213 -3.92 -40.23 12.10
C ASN A 213 -3.94 -40.06 10.56
N GLY A 214 -3.07 -39.22 9.98
CA GLY A 214 -3.01 -38.96 8.54
C GLY A 214 -4.13 -38.07 7.99
N GLU A 215 -4.92 -37.43 8.86
CA GLU A 215 -5.98 -36.51 8.48
C GLU A 215 -5.42 -35.25 7.81
N MET A 216 -6.10 -34.77 6.76
CA MET A 216 -5.75 -33.51 6.11
C MET A 216 -6.14 -32.35 7.01
N LEU A 217 -5.15 -31.57 7.44
CA LEU A 217 -5.35 -30.37 8.25
C LEU A 217 -5.49 -29.12 7.38
N LYS A 218 -4.73 -29.04 6.28
CA LYS A 218 -4.76 -27.93 5.33
C LYS A 218 -4.24 -28.38 3.96
N ASP A 219 -4.89 -27.95 2.89
CA ASP A 219 -4.43 -28.15 1.50
C ASP A 219 -4.28 -26.77 0.85
N MET A 220 -3.04 -26.42 0.48
CA MET A 220 -2.70 -25.19 -0.25
C MET A 220 -1.87 -25.55 -1.49
N VAL A 221 -2.18 -26.69 -2.11
CA VAL A 221 -1.57 -27.08 -3.36
C VAL A 221 -2.29 -26.37 -4.50
N GLN A 222 -1.51 -25.62 -5.28
CA GLN A 222 -1.96 -25.03 -6.52
C GLN A 222 -1.74 -26.02 -7.65
N GLU A 223 -2.78 -26.19 -8.46
CA GLU A 223 -2.73 -27.02 -9.66
C GLU A 223 -2.68 -26.11 -10.89
N SER A 224 -1.67 -26.33 -11.72
CA SER A 224 -1.53 -25.77 -13.04
C SER A 224 -1.54 -26.91 -14.05
N SER A 225 -2.10 -26.68 -15.22
CA SER A 225 -1.96 -27.58 -16.36
C SER A 225 -0.53 -27.68 -16.87
N LEU A 226 0.39 -26.84 -16.38
CA LEU A 226 1.85 -26.97 -16.55
C LEU A 226 2.30 -28.36 -16.20
N LYS A 227 3.36 -28.85 -16.81
CA LYS A 227 4.05 -30.06 -16.41
C LYS A 227 5.48 -29.82 -16.87
N ILE A 228 6.46 -30.08 -16.00
CA ILE A 228 7.87 -29.67 -16.18
C ILE A 228 8.79 -30.85 -15.84
N SER A 229 9.90 -31.01 -16.55
CA SER A 229 10.89 -32.04 -16.22
C SER A 229 11.86 -31.60 -15.11
N GLU A 230 12.28 -32.55 -14.27
CA GLU A 230 13.32 -32.33 -13.24
C GLU A 230 14.65 -31.88 -13.86
N GLU A 231 15.07 -32.52 -14.97
CA GLU A 231 16.30 -32.20 -15.72
C GLU A 231 16.36 -30.72 -16.12
N TYR A 232 15.23 -30.14 -16.53
CA TYR A 232 15.19 -28.73 -16.88
C TYR A 232 15.42 -27.83 -15.66
N VAL A 233 14.77 -28.11 -14.55
CA VAL A 233 14.85 -27.28 -13.34
C VAL A 233 16.28 -27.24 -12.80
N GLU A 234 17.03 -28.33 -12.95
CA GLU A 234 18.47 -28.33 -12.69
C GLU A 234 19.24 -27.45 -13.68
N SER A 235 18.92 -27.48 -14.98
CA SER A 235 19.60 -26.69 -16.02
C SER A 235 19.45 -25.17 -15.87
N VAL A 236 18.36 -24.68 -15.27
CA VAL A 236 18.14 -23.23 -15.02
C VAL A 236 18.91 -22.74 -13.80
N LYS A 237 19.13 -23.62 -12.80
CA LYS A 237 19.92 -23.32 -11.60
C LYS A 237 21.38 -23.02 -11.93
N GLU A 238 21.90 -23.58 -13.03
CA GLU A 238 23.27 -23.31 -13.45
C GLU A 238 23.44 -21.85 -13.86
N ASN A 239 24.27 -21.13 -13.10
CA ASN A 239 24.69 -19.77 -13.44
C ASN A 239 25.62 -19.80 -14.65
N LYS A 240 25.05 -19.78 -15.86
CA LYS A 240 25.78 -19.70 -17.13
C LYS A 240 26.38 -18.29 -17.35
N THR A 241 27.36 -17.91 -16.55
CA THR A 241 28.01 -16.59 -16.64
C THR A 241 29.34 -16.60 -17.40
N SER A 242 29.90 -17.76 -17.74
CA SER A 242 31.30 -17.81 -18.19
C SER A 242 31.57 -17.58 -19.69
N ASN A 243 30.55 -17.50 -20.57
CA ASN A 243 30.76 -17.52 -22.03
C ASN A 243 29.98 -16.47 -22.86
N PHE A 244 29.34 -15.49 -22.24
CA PHE A 244 28.46 -14.53 -22.93
C PHE A 244 29.01 -13.11 -22.90
N THR A 245 28.86 -12.37 -24.01
CA THR A 245 29.13 -10.92 -24.06
C THR A 245 27.81 -10.16 -24.12
N SER A 246 27.55 -9.28 -23.14
CA SER A 246 26.34 -8.45 -23.09
C SER A 246 26.34 -7.39 -24.19
N LEU A 247 25.20 -7.22 -24.85
CA LEU A 247 24.95 -6.30 -25.95
C LEU A 247 23.54 -5.71 -25.83
N THR A 248 23.20 -4.76 -26.70
CA THR A 248 21.83 -4.23 -26.85
C THR A 248 21.19 -4.82 -28.10
N GLY A 249 20.00 -5.41 -27.93
CA GLY A 249 19.16 -5.91 -29.00
C GLY A 249 17.99 -4.98 -29.28
N THR A 250 17.34 -5.21 -30.42
CA THR A 250 16.12 -4.52 -30.83
C THR A 250 15.06 -5.50 -31.32
N GLY A 251 13.79 -5.11 -31.34
CA GLY A 251 12.71 -5.92 -31.89
C GLY A 251 11.38 -5.19 -31.79
N LYS A 252 10.38 -5.56 -32.59
CA LYS A 252 9.01 -5.06 -32.40
C LYS A 252 8.33 -5.91 -31.33
N ASP A 253 7.71 -5.28 -30.35
CA ASP A 253 6.84 -5.97 -29.39
C ASP A 253 5.47 -6.31 -30.01
N ASP A 254 4.60 -6.94 -29.25
CA ASP A 254 3.27 -7.38 -29.71
C ASP A 254 2.25 -6.25 -29.85
N LEU A 255 2.64 -5.03 -29.45
CA LEU A 255 1.92 -3.79 -29.76
C LEU A 255 2.46 -3.13 -31.05
N GLY A 256 3.45 -3.74 -31.71
CA GLY A 256 4.10 -3.26 -32.93
C GLY A 256 5.15 -2.16 -32.69
N VAL A 257 5.46 -1.86 -31.42
CA VAL A 257 6.42 -0.82 -31.02
C VAL A 257 7.83 -1.40 -31.02
N THR A 258 8.79 -0.68 -31.61
CA THR A 258 10.20 -1.12 -31.56
C THR A 258 10.77 -0.86 -30.17
N ARG A 259 11.22 -1.93 -29.51
CA ARG A 259 11.85 -1.92 -28.19
C ARG A 259 13.35 -2.18 -28.29
N THR A 260 14.06 -1.76 -27.25
CA THR A 260 15.48 -2.04 -27.04
C THR A 260 15.65 -2.71 -25.68
N PHE A 261 16.50 -3.73 -25.61
CA PHE A 261 16.69 -4.54 -24.40
C PHE A 261 18.10 -5.14 -24.37
N GLY A 262 18.55 -5.61 -23.19
CA GLY A 262 19.81 -6.33 -23.07
C GLY A 262 19.73 -7.69 -23.75
N ILE A 263 20.80 -8.12 -24.41
CA ILE A 263 20.93 -9.45 -25.01
C ILE A 263 22.35 -9.95 -24.78
N SER A 264 22.59 -11.23 -25.08
CA SER A 264 23.93 -11.80 -24.96
C SER A 264 24.34 -12.53 -26.23
N LYS A 265 25.60 -12.35 -26.65
CA LYS A 265 26.18 -13.10 -27.77
C LYS A 265 26.73 -14.44 -27.29
N GLN A 266 26.31 -15.53 -27.92
CA GLN A 266 26.78 -16.90 -27.70
C GLN A 266 28.12 -17.16 -28.41
N THR A 267 28.85 -18.18 -27.94
CA THR A 267 30.07 -18.69 -28.60
C THR A 267 29.81 -19.21 -30.02
N SER A 268 28.57 -19.65 -30.30
CA SER A 268 28.10 -20.04 -31.65
C SER A 268 28.04 -18.87 -32.64
N GLY A 269 28.10 -17.63 -32.15
CA GLY A 269 27.92 -16.41 -32.95
C GLY A 269 26.49 -15.86 -32.95
N ASN A 270 25.50 -16.64 -32.51
CA ASN A 270 24.11 -16.21 -32.35
C ASN A 270 23.94 -15.25 -31.16
N TYR A 271 22.83 -14.52 -31.16
CA TYR A 271 22.39 -13.64 -30.08
C TYR A 271 21.24 -14.30 -29.34
N ALA A 272 21.19 -14.17 -28.02
CA ALA A 272 20.14 -14.73 -27.18
C ALA A 272 19.41 -13.62 -26.40
N LEU A 273 18.11 -13.81 -26.17
CA LEU A 273 17.33 -13.05 -25.19
C LEU A 273 17.75 -13.44 -23.76
N ALA A 274 18.97 -13.08 -23.42
CA ALA A 274 19.61 -13.29 -22.14
C ALA A 274 20.34 -12.02 -21.73
N ASP A 275 19.91 -11.40 -20.64
CA ASP A 275 20.46 -10.15 -20.13
C ASP A 275 21.09 -10.34 -18.75
N TYR A 276 22.43 -10.46 -18.73
CA TYR A 276 23.21 -10.60 -17.50
C TYR A 276 23.67 -9.26 -16.91
N THR A 277 23.18 -8.12 -17.41
CA THR A 277 23.41 -6.80 -16.78
C THR A 277 22.51 -6.59 -15.54
N ARG A 278 21.53 -7.47 -15.35
CA ARG A 278 20.55 -7.46 -14.26
C ARG A 278 20.65 -8.75 -13.44
N GLY A 279 21.17 -8.64 -12.21
CA GLY A 279 21.27 -9.77 -11.27
C GLY A 279 22.02 -10.96 -11.85
N GLN A 280 21.46 -12.16 -11.66
CA GLN A 280 21.95 -13.43 -12.21
C GLN A 280 21.47 -13.67 -13.66
N GLY A 281 20.69 -12.75 -14.25
CA GLY A 281 20.20 -12.84 -15.61
C GLY A 281 18.69 -12.66 -15.72
N ILE A 282 18.26 -12.13 -16.86
CA ILE A 282 16.89 -12.25 -17.35
C ILE A 282 16.95 -13.08 -18.62
N GLU A 283 16.25 -14.22 -18.66
CA GLU A 283 16.29 -15.15 -19.79
C GLU A 283 14.86 -15.39 -20.31
N THR A 284 14.68 -15.34 -21.63
CA THR A 284 13.38 -15.59 -22.27
C THR A 284 13.44 -16.80 -23.19
N TYR A 285 12.52 -17.74 -22.96
CA TYR A 285 12.44 -19.02 -23.66
C TYR A 285 11.18 -19.08 -24.50
N ASP A 286 11.30 -19.72 -25.66
CA ASP A 286 10.22 -19.99 -26.60
C ASP A 286 9.90 -21.48 -26.55
N VAL A 287 8.69 -21.81 -26.08
CA VAL A 287 8.19 -23.19 -26.00
C VAL A 287 7.50 -23.64 -27.29
N ASN A 288 7.39 -22.76 -28.30
CA ASN A 288 6.92 -23.04 -29.66
C ASN A 288 5.59 -23.81 -29.68
N TYR A 289 4.61 -23.31 -28.92
CA TYR A 289 3.26 -23.87 -28.79
C TYR A 289 3.25 -25.36 -28.44
N ARG A 290 4.21 -25.80 -27.63
CA ARG A 290 4.12 -27.12 -27.01
C ARG A 290 3.02 -27.06 -25.96
N ASP A 291 2.06 -27.94 -26.14
CA ASP A 291 0.92 -28.04 -25.25
C ASP A 291 1.39 -28.34 -23.83
N ILE A 292 1.02 -27.47 -22.91
CA ILE A 292 1.39 -27.53 -21.51
C ILE A 292 0.95 -28.85 -20.84
N THR A 293 -0.15 -29.44 -21.33
CA THR A 293 -0.74 -30.69 -20.81
C THR A 293 -0.18 -31.94 -21.46
N ASN A 294 0.31 -31.87 -22.71
CA ASN A 294 0.66 -33.05 -23.51
C ASN A 294 2.13 -33.09 -23.95
N GLU A 295 2.80 -31.95 -24.01
CA GLU A 295 4.17 -31.75 -24.49
C GLU A 295 5.03 -30.99 -23.47
N GLU A 296 4.74 -31.26 -22.21
CA GLU A 296 5.36 -30.74 -20.99
C GLU A 296 6.89 -30.80 -20.91
N SER A 297 7.50 -31.87 -21.42
CA SER A 297 8.94 -32.11 -21.33
C SER A 297 9.76 -31.08 -22.10
N TYR A 298 9.08 -30.30 -22.94
CA TYR A 298 9.68 -29.23 -23.71
C TYR A 298 9.67 -27.90 -22.98
N TYR A 299 8.93 -27.72 -21.87
CA TYR A 299 8.97 -26.48 -21.08
C TYR A 299 10.33 -26.32 -20.40
N PRO A 300 10.93 -25.12 -20.49
CA PRO A 300 10.39 -23.80 -20.80
C PRO A 300 10.44 -23.48 -22.30
N GLY A 301 10.94 -24.42 -23.10
CA GLY A 301 11.33 -24.24 -24.47
C GLY A 301 12.83 -24.08 -24.64
N ILE A 302 13.19 -23.46 -25.76
CA ILE A 302 14.57 -23.17 -26.12
C ILE A 302 14.81 -21.69 -25.83
N LEU A 303 16.00 -21.36 -25.31
CA LEU A 303 16.39 -19.96 -25.13
C LEU A 303 16.23 -19.23 -26.46
N ALA A 304 15.42 -18.17 -26.49
CA ALA A 304 15.12 -17.46 -27.72
C ALA A 304 16.40 -16.85 -28.31
N THR A 305 16.70 -17.17 -29.56
CA THR A 305 17.93 -16.76 -30.24
C THR A 305 17.66 -16.15 -31.61
N SER A 306 18.60 -15.33 -32.08
CA SER A 306 18.60 -14.70 -33.40
C SER A 306 20.00 -14.73 -33.99
N VAL A 307 20.09 -14.75 -35.32
CA VAL A 307 21.37 -14.59 -36.06
C VAL A 307 21.78 -13.11 -36.16
N SER A 308 20.92 -12.19 -35.72
CA SER A 308 21.19 -10.75 -35.67
C SER A 308 20.85 -10.17 -34.31
N THR A 309 21.25 -8.91 -34.05
CA THR A 309 20.85 -8.18 -32.84
C THR A 309 19.38 -7.74 -32.86
N THR A 310 18.67 -7.94 -33.97
CA THR A 310 17.23 -7.73 -34.09
C THR A 310 16.47 -9.05 -33.95
N PHE A 311 15.46 -9.07 -33.08
CA PHE A 311 14.56 -10.18 -32.82
C PHE A 311 13.20 -9.90 -33.47
N ASN A 312 12.64 -10.93 -34.11
CA ASN A 312 11.43 -10.80 -34.95
C ASN A 312 10.18 -11.41 -34.33
N ASP A 313 10.32 -12.24 -33.29
CA ASP A 313 9.17 -12.75 -32.56
C ASP A 313 8.67 -11.66 -31.57
N PRO A 314 7.48 -11.08 -31.83
CA PRO A 314 6.95 -10.02 -30.97
C PRO A 314 6.61 -10.51 -29.56
N LYS A 315 6.29 -11.78 -29.36
CA LYS A 315 5.92 -12.33 -28.06
C LYS A 315 7.15 -12.46 -27.17
N ALA A 316 8.22 -13.09 -27.67
CA ALA A 316 9.50 -13.13 -26.95
C ALA A 316 10.08 -11.73 -26.70
N VAL A 317 9.98 -10.81 -27.67
CA VAL A 317 10.41 -9.42 -27.50
C VAL A 317 9.63 -8.74 -26.37
N SER A 318 8.30 -8.92 -26.32
CA SER A 318 7.45 -8.34 -25.27
C SER A 318 7.81 -8.88 -23.90
N ALA A 319 7.86 -10.20 -23.72
CA ALA A 319 8.22 -10.83 -22.45
C ALA A 319 9.59 -10.37 -21.95
N HIS A 320 10.59 -10.37 -22.83
CA HIS A 320 11.95 -9.99 -22.45
C HIS A 320 12.05 -8.50 -22.08
N PHE A 321 11.44 -7.62 -22.88
CA PHE A 321 11.38 -6.20 -22.59
C PHE A 321 10.66 -5.94 -21.26
N LEU A 322 9.47 -6.51 -21.04
CA LEU A 322 8.70 -6.30 -19.82
C LEU A 322 9.43 -6.83 -18.59
N ALA A 323 10.03 -8.02 -18.65
CA ALA A 323 10.84 -8.53 -17.55
C ALA A 323 12.00 -7.59 -17.18
N THR A 324 12.68 -6.99 -18.17
CA THR A 324 13.73 -5.98 -17.89
C THR A 324 13.17 -4.72 -17.23
N LYS A 325 11.99 -4.26 -17.66
CA LYS A 325 11.35 -3.06 -17.10
C LYS A 325 10.79 -3.26 -15.70
N VAL A 326 10.18 -4.41 -15.44
CA VAL A 326 9.70 -4.79 -14.12
C VAL A 326 10.88 -4.87 -13.14
N TYR A 327 11.97 -5.52 -13.55
CA TYR A 327 13.20 -5.57 -12.75
C TYR A 327 13.75 -4.17 -12.47
N ASP A 328 13.81 -3.31 -13.48
CA ASP A 328 14.29 -1.93 -13.34
C ASP A 328 13.39 -1.12 -12.41
N PHE A 329 12.06 -1.24 -12.51
CA PHE A 329 11.13 -0.56 -11.62
C PHE A 329 11.46 -0.86 -10.15
N TYR A 330 11.55 -2.13 -9.76
CA TYR A 330 11.89 -2.52 -8.39
C TYR A 330 13.28 -2.01 -7.97
N LYS A 331 14.26 -2.08 -8.87
CA LYS A 331 15.63 -1.63 -8.59
C LYS A 331 15.76 -0.12 -8.50
N GLU A 332 15.07 0.64 -9.33
CA GLU A 332 15.17 2.09 -9.39
C GLU A 332 14.31 2.75 -8.32
N LYS A 333 13.03 2.36 -8.22
CA LYS A 333 12.06 2.90 -7.27
C LYS A 333 12.35 2.47 -5.84
N TYR A 334 12.58 1.17 -5.62
CA TYR A 334 12.68 0.60 -4.27
C TYR A 334 14.07 0.10 -3.88
N LYS A 335 15.07 0.23 -4.76
CA LYS A 335 16.42 -0.29 -4.55
C LYS A 335 16.45 -1.81 -4.29
N ARG A 336 15.42 -2.52 -4.76
CA ARG A 336 15.27 -3.97 -4.63
C ARG A 336 15.97 -4.67 -5.80
N ASN A 337 16.86 -5.60 -5.50
CA ASN A 337 17.59 -6.35 -6.53
C ASN A 337 16.87 -7.66 -6.89
N SER A 338 16.08 -7.67 -7.97
CA SER A 338 15.20 -8.80 -8.36
C SER A 338 14.09 -9.10 -7.35
N PHE A 339 13.29 -10.14 -7.61
CA PHE A 339 12.18 -10.52 -6.75
C PHE A 339 12.65 -10.98 -5.37
N ASP A 340 13.83 -11.59 -5.20
CA ASP A 340 14.35 -12.09 -3.91
C ASP A 340 15.24 -11.09 -3.16
N ASN A 341 15.37 -9.87 -3.69
CA ASN A 341 16.29 -8.83 -3.22
C ASN A 341 17.79 -9.24 -3.21
N LYS A 342 18.17 -10.32 -3.90
CA LYS A 342 19.55 -10.83 -4.00
C LYS A 342 19.97 -11.06 -5.45
N GLY A 343 19.21 -10.52 -6.40
CA GLY A 343 19.51 -10.59 -7.82
C GLY A 343 19.23 -11.94 -8.44
N ARG A 344 18.23 -12.70 -7.96
CA ARG A 344 17.85 -13.97 -8.60
C ARG A 344 17.56 -13.80 -10.08
N LYS A 345 17.86 -14.86 -10.84
CA LYS A 345 17.52 -14.97 -12.26
C LYS A 345 16.00 -14.91 -12.45
N VAL A 346 15.56 -14.17 -13.46
CA VAL A 346 14.17 -14.07 -13.91
C VAL A 346 14.04 -14.86 -15.20
N VAL A 347 13.06 -15.78 -15.27
CA VAL A 347 12.81 -16.58 -16.47
C VAL A 347 11.42 -16.25 -17.01
N SER A 348 11.34 -15.95 -18.30
CA SER A 348 10.07 -15.79 -19.00
C SER A 348 9.89 -16.87 -20.06
N VAL A 349 8.67 -17.37 -20.22
CA VAL A 349 8.29 -18.37 -21.23
C VAL A 349 7.15 -17.81 -22.07
N VAL A 350 7.31 -17.87 -23.39
CA VAL A 350 6.30 -17.41 -24.36
C VAL A 350 5.80 -18.55 -25.23
N HIS A 351 4.70 -18.30 -25.94
CA HIS A 351 3.99 -19.30 -26.75
C HIS A 351 3.54 -20.52 -25.93
N ALA A 352 3.32 -20.31 -24.63
CA ALA A 352 2.71 -21.31 -23.78
C ALA A 352 1.22 -21.43 -24.12
N TRP A 353 0.66 -22.63 -24.06
CA TRP A 353 -0.76 -22.83 -24.28
C TRP A 353 -1.27 -24.13 -23.67
N ASP A 354 -2.56 -24.16 -23.36
CA ASP A 354 -3.28 -25.31 -22.80
C ASP A 354 -4.42 -25.75 -23.70
N SER A 355 -4.32 -26.97 -24.24
CA SER A 355 -5.41 -27.56 -25.04
C SER A 355 -6.68 -27.89 -24.24
N GLY A 356 -6.56 -27.99 -22.90
CA GLY A 356 -7.70 -28.07 -21.99
C GLY A 356 -8.45 -26.75 -21.84
N GLY A 357 -7.78 -25.61 -22.08
CA GLY A 357 -8.36 -24.28 -21.99
C GLY A 357 -8.87 -23.71 -23.32
N THR A 358 -8.22 -24.05 -24.44
CA THR A 358 -8.59 -23.57 -25.78
C THR A 358 -8.19 -24.58 -26.86
N ASN A 359 -8.82 -24.53 -28.04
CA ASN A 359 -8.40 -25.33 -29.20
C ASN A 359 -7.39 -24.60 -30.10
N ASP A 360 -7.08 -23.35 -29.78
CA ASP A 360 -6.20 -22.49 -30.57
C ASP A 360 -5.02 -22.03 -29.71
N PRO A 361 -3.80 -22.54 -29.95
CA PRO A 361 -2.61 -22.22 -29.18
C PRO A 361 -2.32 -20.72 -29.06
N GLU A 362 -2.62 -19.95 -30.10
CA GLU A 362 -2.33 -18.52 -30.14
C GLU A 362 -3.34 -17.69 -29.31
N ASN A 363 -4.45 -18.30 -28.88
CA ASN A 363 -5.54 -17.65 -28.16
C ASN A 363 -5.70 -18.16 -26.72
N TRP A 364 -4.66 -18.75 -26.14
CA TRP A 364 -4.70 -19.13 -24.73
C TRP A 364 -4.53 -17.90 -23.82
N GLU A 365 -5.63 -17.43 -23.25
CA GLU A 365 -5.68 -16.24 -22.39
C GLU A 365 -5.33 -16.56 -20.93
N ASN A 366 -4.08 -16.95 -20.68
CA ASN A 366 -3.61 -17.17 -19.33
C ASN A 366 -2.13 -16.77 -19.14
N ALA A 367 -1.80 -16.31 -17.96
CA ALA A 367 -0.44 -16.05 -17.51
C ALA A 367 -0.35 -16.44 -16.04
N PHE A 368 0.80 -16.93 -15.60
CA PHE A 368 1.04 -17.20 -14.20
C PHE A 368 2.53 -17.25 -13.88
N SER A 369 2.85 -16.95 -12.64
CA SER A 369 4.16 -17.21 -12.06
C SER A 369 4.19 -18.59 -11.39
N THR A 370 5.31 -19.27 -11.53
CA THR A 370 5.57 -20.51 -10.79
C THR A 370 6.94 -20.44 -10.13
N ASN A 371 7.01 -20.83 -8.87
CA ASN A 371 8.25 -20.88 -8.10
C ASN A 371 8.75 -22.32 -8.07
N ILE A 372 9.76 -22.60 -8.87
CA ILE A 372 10.33 -23.92 -9.00
C ILE A 372 11.74 -23.89 -8.44
N ASN A 373 11.97 -24.55 -7.30
CA ASN A 373 13.27 -24.58 -6.64
C ASN A 373 13.92 -23.19 -6.45
N ASN A 374 13.15 -22.20 -6.01
CA ASN A 374 13.56 -20.79 -5.85
C ASN A 374 13.90 -20.05 -7.16
N ILE A 375 13.38 -20.52 -8.28
CA ILE A 375 13.39 -19.83 -9.57
C ILE A 375 11.96 -19.47 -9.91
N SER A 376 11.69 -18.18 -10.08
CA SER A 376 10.39 -17.69 -10.55
C SER A 376 10.38 -17.70 -12.06
N MET A 377 9.51 -18.52 -12.63
CA MET A 377 9.24 -18.58 -14.06
C MET A 377 7.90 -17.91 -14.33
N LEU A 378 7.91 -16.95 -15.25
CA LEU A 378 6.74 -16.20 -15.69
C LEU A 378 6.30 -16.78 -17.04
N LEU A 379 5.15 -17.44 -17.07
CA LEU A 379 4.61 -18.03 -18.29
C LEU A 379 3.54 -17.13 -18.87
N TYR A 380 3.58 -16.94 -20.19
CA TYR A 380 2.62 -16.14 -20.92
C TYR A 380 2.03 -16.91 -22.09
N GLY A 381 0.70 -17.00 -22.10
CA GLY A 381 -0.04 -17.16 -23.34
C GLY A 381 0.09 -15.91 -24.21
N ASP A 382 -0.02 -16.13 -25.52
CA ASP A 382 0.21 -15.11 -26.53
C ASP A 382 -0.59 -13.82 -26.34
N PRO A 383 -1.90 -13.86 -26.00
CA PRO A 383 -2.67 -12.64 -25.76
C PRO A 383 -2.22 -11.87 -24.51
N MET A 384 -1.58 -12.54 -23.54
CA MET A 384 -1.24 -11.96 -22.24
C MET A 384 0.09 -11.21 -22.23
N VAL A 385 1.06 -11.61 -23.05
CA VAL A 385 2.45 -11.13 -22.98
C VAL A 385 2.64 -9.64 -23.29
N LYS A 386 1.63 -8.98 -23.84
CA LYS A 386 1.64 -7.54 -24.17
C LYS A 386 1.16 -6.65 -23.03
N ALA A 387 0.58 -7.22 -21.98
CA ALA A 387 0.02 -6.49 -20.86
C ALA A 387 1.10 -6.18 -19.81
N PHE A 388 1.30 -4.90 -19.55
CA PHE A 388 2.35 -4.37 -18.70
C PHE A 388 2.05 -4.65 -17.24
N ASP A 389 0.79 -4.49 -16.86
CA ASP A 389 0.26 -4.80 -15.54
C ASP A 389 0.33 -6.30 -15.23
N ILE A 390 -0.02 -7.19 -16.16
CA ILE A 390 0.10 -8.65 -16.00
C ILE A 390 1.57 -9.02 -15.78
N ALA A 391 2.51 -8.47 -16.57
CA ALA A 391 3.92 -8.74 -16.35
C ALA A 391 4.40 -8.28 -14.96
N GLY A 392 3.88 -7.15 -14.45
CA GLY A 392 4.15 -6.70 -13.10
C GLY A 392 3.46 -7.53 -12.01
N HIS A 393 2.23 -7.98 -12.25
CA HIS A 393 1.44 -8.83 -11.37
C HIS A 393 2.16 -10.15 -11.12
N GLU A 394 2.55 -10.88 -12.17
CA GLU A 394 3.23 -12.17 -12.03
C GLU A 394 4.57 -12.06 -11.31
N PHE A 395 5.34 -10.99 -11.57
CA PHE A 395 6.59 -10.76 -10.86
C PHE A 395 6.36 -10.43 -9.38
N THR A 396 5.26 -9.75 -9.06
CA THR A 396 4.95 -9.32 -7.69
C THR A 396 4.61 -10.50 -6.79
N HIS A 397 4.01 -11.57 -7.30
CA HIS A 397 3.85 -12.81 -6.54
C HIS A 397 5.19 -13.36 -6.03
N ALA A 398 6.23 -13.31 -6.87
CA ALA A 398 7.58 -13.71 -6.47
C ALA A 398 8.22 -12.75 -5.44
N VAL A 399 7.87 -11.47 -5.47
CA VAL A 399 8.26 -10.51 -4.43
C VAL A 399 7.58 -10.86 -3.11
N THR A 400 6.27 -11.07 -3.12
CA THR A 400 5.47 -11.44 -1.95
C THR A 400 5.98 -12.74 -1.30
N SER A 401 6.24 -13.79 -2.08
CA SER A 401 6.76 -15.07 -1.57
C SER A 401 8.13 -14.94 -0.90
N SER A 402 8.96 -13.99 -1.33
CA SER A 402 10.29 -13.75 -0.75
C SER A 402 10.29 -12.81 0.46
N GLU A 403 9.15 -12.19 0.78
CA GLU A 403 9.01 -11.21 1.86
C GLU A 403 7.97 -11.64 2.90
N SER A 404 6.73 -11.13 2.83
CA SER A 404 5.66 -11.48 3.76
C SER A 404 5.33 -12.96 3.73
N ASN A 405 5.57 -13.61 2.58
CA ASN A 405 5.24 -14.99 2.33
C ASN A 405 3.78 -15.29 2.66
N LEU A 406 2.87 -14.37 2.31
CA LEU A 406 1.43 -14.51 2.49
C LEU A 406 0.98 -15.87 1.92
N GLU A 407 0.30 -16.65 2.76
CA GLU A 407 -0.32 -17.88 2.29
C GLU A 407 -1.29 -17.58 1.15
N PHE A 408 -1.30 -18.44 0.15
CA PHE A 408 -2.20 -18.28 -1.00
C PHE A 408 -3.56 -18.93 -0.72
N SER A 409 -4.26 -18.44 0.31
CA SER A 409 -5.60 -18.90 0.65
C SER A 409 -6.38 -17.86 1.44
N GLY A 410 -7.70 -17.78 1.24
CA GLY A 410 -8.58 -16.88 1.99
C GLY A 410 -8.14 -15.41 1.92
N GLU A 411 -8.18 -14.70 3.05
CA GLU A 411 -7.79 -13.28 3.12
C GLU A 411 -6.31 -13.04 2.79
N SER A 412 -5.38 -13.87 3.29
CA SER A 412 -3.95 -13.69 3.00
C SER A 412 -3.66 -13.87 1.50
N GLY A 413 -4.35 -14.82 0.85
CA GLY A 413 -4.28 -15.01 -0.59
C GLY A 413 -4.91 -13.84 -1.37
N ALA A 414 -6.06 -13.33 -0.91
CA ALA A 414 -6.69 -12.16 -1.49
C ALA A 414 -5.82 -10.89 -1.37
N ILE A 415 -5.05 -10.74 -0.28
CA ILE A 415 -4.04 -9.67 -0.15
C ILE A 415 -2.91 -9.90 -1.14
N ASN A 416 -2.43 -11.15 -1.31
CA ASN A 416 -1.38 -11.49 -2.27
C ASN A 416 -1.77 -11.07 -3.69
N GLU A 417 -2.97 -11.44 -4.14
CA GLU A 417 -3.57 -11.03 -5.41
C GLU A 417 -3.70 -9.52 -5.55
N ALA A 418 -4.25 -8.84 -4.54
CA ALA A 418 -4.44 -7.39 -4.58
C ALA A 418 -3.11 -6.64 -4.65
N LEU A 419 -2.09 -7.10 -3.92
CA LEU A 419 -0.74 -6.53 -3.98
C LEU A 419 -0.15 -6.69 -5.38
N SER A 420 -0.38 -7.84 -6.05
CA SER A 420 0.05 -8.05 -7.43
C SER A 420 -0.67 -7.11 -8.41
N ASP A 421 -1.98 -6.89 -8.27
CA ASP A 421 -2.74 -5.90 -9.07
C ASP A 421 -2.24 -4.45 -8.84
N ILE A 422 -2.04 -4.07 -7.58
CA ILE A 422 -1.56 -2.73 -7.20
C ILE A 422 -0.18 -2.46 -7.79
N MET A 423 0.74 -3.41 -7.65
CA MET A 423 2.10 -3.26 -8.17
C MET A 423 2.14 -3.41 -9.70
N GLY A 424 1.29 -4.25 -10.30
CA GLY A 424 1.07 -4.31 -11.75
C GLY A 424 0.68 -2.94 -12.31
N THR A 425 -0.28 -2.27 -11.67
CA THR A 425 -0.70 -0.90 -12.02
C THR A 425 0.46 0.11 -11.90
N ALA A 426 1.28 0.00 -10.84
CA ALA A 426 2.45 0.86 -10.65
C ALA A 426 3.50 0.65 -11.75
N ILE A 427 3.67 -0.59 -12.19
CA ILE A 427 4.61 -0.99 -13.23
C ILE A 427 4.11 -0.55 -14.61
N GLU A 428 2.82 -0.66 -14.90
CA GLU A 428 2.23 -0.09 -16.11
C GLU A 428 2.51 1.42 -16.20
N LYS A 429 2.22 2.15 -15.11
CA LYS A 429 2.53 3.58 -14.99
C LYS A 429 4.00 3.87 -15.25
N TYR A 430 4.91 3.05 -14.73
CA TYR A 430 6.35 3.20 -14.95
C TYR A 430 6.76 2.94 -16.41
N ILE A 431 6.28 1.84 -17.01
CA ILE A 431 6.63 1.42 -18.38
C ILE A 431 6.10 2.41 -19.41
N ASN A 432 4.92 2.96 -19.15
CA ASN A 432 4.19 3.82 -20.07
C ASN A 432 4.31 5.32 -19.70
N ASN A 433 5.43 5.71 -19.08
CA ASN A 433 5.81 7.11 -18.81
C ASN A 433 4.73 7.94 -18.09
N GLY A 434 4.05 7.32 -17.12
CA GLY A 434 3.01 7.95 -16.31
C GLY A 434 1.59 7.73 -16.79
N GLU A 435 1.37 7.20 -17.99
CA GLU A 435 0.05 6.83 -18.49
C GLU A 435 -0.33 5.42 -18.03
N PHE A 436 -1.48 5.26 -17.39
CA PHE A 436 -1.99 3.98 -16.92
C PHE A 436 -3.50 4.09 -16.69
N ASN A 437 -4.13 2.97 -16.33
CA ASN A 437 -5.54 2.94 -15.98
C ASN A 437 -5.81 2.08 -14.72
N TRP A 438 -7.08 1.91 -14.35
CA TRP A 438 -7.49 1.18 -13.14
C TRP A 438 -8.14 -0.18 -13.45
N THR A 439 -8.00 -0.65 -14.69
CA THR A 439 -8.36 -2.01 -15.07
C THR A 439 -7.12 -2.90 -15.05
N ILE A 440 -7.36 -4.21 -15.00
CA ILE A 440 -6.31 -5.22 -15.08
C ILE A 440 -6.51 -6.03 -16.35
N GLY A 441 -5.47 -6.11 -17.17
CA GLY A 441 -5.34 -6.91 -18.37
C GLY A 441 -5.88 -6.28 -19.65
N GLU A 442 -6.33 -5.03 -19.67
CA GLU A 442 -7.03 -4.45 -20.83
C GLU A 442 -6.20 -4.42 -22.12
N GLN A 443 -4.87 -4.38 -22.02
CA GLN A 443 -3.97 -4.46 -23.18
C GLN A 443 -4.06 -5.80 -23.93
N THR A 444 -4.61 -6.83 -23.27
CA THR A 444 -4.88 -8.14 -23.89
C THR A 444 -6.07 -8.11 -24.84
N GLY A 445 -6.94 -7.11 -24.72
CA GLY A 445 -8.25 -7.04 -25.38
C GLY A 445 -9.43 -7.35 -24.45
N SER A 446 -9.16 -7.84 -23.23
CA SER A 446 -10.14 -8.20 -22.20
C SER A 446 -9.82 -7.50 -20.88
N THR A 447 -10.85 -7.13 -20.11
CA THR A 447 -10.68 -6.57 -18.75
C THR A 447 -11.06 -7.62 -17.72
N PHE A 448 -10.08 -8.09 -16.93
CA PHE A 448 -10.30 -9.14 -15.93
C PHE A 448 -10.80 -8.59 -14.61
N ARG A 449 -10.28 -7.44 -14.19
CA ARG A 449 -10.67 -6.76 -12.94
C ARG A 449 -10.69 -5.25 -13.15
N ASN A 450 -11.42 -4.56 -12.29
CA ASN A 450 -11.49 -3.10 -12.28
C ASN A 450 -11.33 -2.60 -10.84
N MET A 451 -10.17 -2.04 -10.51
CA MET A 451 -9.86 -1.57 -9.16
C MET A 451 -10.73 -0.37 -8.76
N LYS A 452 -11.11 0.47 -9.74
CA LYS A 452 -11.99 1.62 -9.51
C LYS A 452 -13.42 1.21 -9.21
N ASN A 453 -13.95 0.25 -9.96
CA ASN A 453 -15.32 -0.23 -9.85
C ASN A 453 -15.37 -1.75 -9.99
N PRO A 454 -15.02 -2.52 -8.95
CA PRO A 454 -15.01 -3.98 -9.00
C PRO A 454 -16.32 -4.57 -9.52
N THR A 455 -17.45 -4.05 -9.03
CA THR A 455 -18.78 -4.55 -9.38
C THR A 455 -19.17 -4.39 -10.85
N ALA A 456 -18.40 -3.64 -11.65
CA ALA A 456 -18.60 -3.55 -13.10
C ALA A 456 -18.22 -4.83 -13.85
N ILE A 457 -17.40 -5.69 -13.24
CA ILE A 457 -16.93 -6.94 -13.82
C ILE A 457 -17.53 -8.10 -13.02
N ASN A 458 -17.98 -9.12 -13.73
CA ASN A 458 -18.44 -10.37 -13.12
C ASN A 458 -17.26 -11.32 -12.98
N PHE A 459 -17.04 -11.82 -11.75
CA PHE A 459 -16.09 -12.90 -11.49
C PHE A 459 -16.56 -14.21 -12.15
N SER A 460 -17.84 -14.50 -12.00
CA SER A 460 -18.53 -15.58 -12.70
C SER A 460 -19.94 -15.14 -13.06
N GLU A 461 -20.67 -15.92 -13.86
CA GLU A 461 -21.98 -15.51 -14.37
C GLU A 461 -22.94 -15.05 -13.25
N GLY A 462 -23.29 -13.76 -13.26
CA GLY A 462 -24.21 -13.16 -12.29
C GLY A 462 -23.61 -12.88 -10.92
N LEU A 463 -22.31 -13.11 -10.72
CA LEU A 463 -21.56 -12.83 -9.51
C LEU A 463 -20.55 -11.69 -9.75
N PRO A 464 -20.89 -10.44 -9.43
CA PRO A 464 -19.95 -9.32 -9.55
C PRO A 464 -18.84 -9.40 -8.50
N TYR A 465 -17.65 -8.89 -8.84
CA TYR A 465 -16.57 -8.75 -7.86
C TYR A 465 -17.00 -7.84 -6.68
N PRO A 466 -16.65 -8.18 -5.43
CA PRO A 466 -16.95 -7.38 -4.25
C PRO A 466 -16.12 -6.10 -4.20
N ASP A 467 -16.68 -5.05 -3.63
CA ASP A 467 -16.02 -3.75 -3.42
C ASP A 467 -15.95 -3.35 -1.94
N ASP A 468 -16.53 -4.17 -1.05
CA ASP A 468 -16.45 -4.03 0.40
C ASP A 468 -16.50 -5.39 1.11
N TYR A 469 -16.05 -5.41 2.36
CA TYR A 469 -15.89 -6.60 3.17
C TYR A 469 -17.20 -7.30 3.55
N SER A 470 -18.35 -6.61 3.48
CA SER A 470 -19.65 -7.26 3.76
C SER A 470 -20.06 -8.28 2.69
N LYS A 471 -19.33 -8.30 1.56
CA LYS A 471 -19.51 -9.25 0.46
C LYS A 471 -18.38 -10.29 0.39
N TYR A 472 -17.48 -10.32 1.37
CA TYR A 472 -16.44 -11.35 1.45
C TYR A 472 -17.06 -12.74 1.40
N ASN A 473 -16.47 -13.64 0.61
CA ASN A 473 -16.95 -15.01 0.44
C ASN A 473 -15.79 -15.95 0.13
N ASP A 474 -15.65 -17.03 0.89
CA ASP A 474 -14.62 -18.05 0.67
C ASP A 474 -14.95 -18.98 -0.52
N LEU A 475 -16.10 -18.80 -1.16
CA LEU A 475 -16.63 -19.61 -2.25
C LEU A 475 -16.65 -21.12 -1.94
N ASN A 476 -16.82 -21.49 -0.67
CA ASN A 476 -16.71 -22.88 -0.19
C ASN A 476 -15.35 -23.53 -0.52
N GLY A 477 -14.28 -22.74 -0.54
CA GLY A 477 -12.91 -23.18 -0.84
C GLY A 477 -12.53 -23.18 -2.32
N GLU A 478 -13.48 -22.91 -3.23
CA GLU A 478 -13.16 -22.59 -4.64
C GLU A 478 -12.26 -21.35 -4.69
N ASP A 479 -11.47 -21.23 -5.77
CA ASP A 479 -10.53 -20.11 -5.91
C ASP A 479 -9.62 -19.94 -4.67
N TYR A 480 -9.21 -21.07 -4.09
CA TYR A 480 -8.39 -21.12 -2.87
C TYR A 480 -8.98 -20.36 -1.66
N GLY A 481 -10.30 -20.27 -1.57
CA GLY A 481 -10.97 -19.41 -0.59
C GLY A 481 -11.33 -18.03 -1.14
N GLY A 482 -11.58 -17.92 -2.45
CA GLY A 482 -11.93 -16.66 -3.12
C GLY A 482 -10.79 -15.66 -3.21
N VAL A 483 -9.55 -16.07 -3.46
CA VAL A 483 -8.40 -15.15 -3.46
C VAL A 483 -8.50 -14.09 -4.56
N HIS A 484 -8.84 -14.48 -5.79
CA HIS A 484 -9.05 -13.52 -6.89
C HIS A 484 -10.37 -12.77 -6.72
N PHE A 485 -11.39 -13.44 -6.17
CA PHE A 485 -12.68 -12.80 -5.90
C PHE A 485 -12.56 -11.67 -4.88
N ASN A 486 -12.01 -11.96 -3.70
CA ASN A 486 -11.95 -11.03 -2.57
C ASN A 486 -10.82 -9.99 -2.69
N SER A 487 -9.80 -10.19 -3.54
CA SER A 487 -8.73 -9.21 -3.78
C SER A 487 -9.27 -7.86 -4.25
N SER A 488 -10.38 -7.89 -4.97
CA SER A 488 -11.07 -6.73 -5.50
C SER A 488 -11.55 -5.73 -4.43
N ILE A 489 -11.75 -6.19 -3.18
CA ILE A 489 -12.04 -5.32 -2.02
C ILE A 489 -10.83 -4.44 -1.72
N ILE A 490 -9.63 -5.02 -1.67
CA ILE A 490 -8.39 -4.28 -1.42
C ILE A 490 -7.99 -3.43 -2.63
N ASN A 491 -8.28 -3.89 -3.85
CA ASN A 491 -8.13 -3.06 -5.05
C ASN A 491 -8.98 -1.78 -4.96
N LYS A 492 -10.21 -1.89 -4.46
CA LYS A 492 -11.08 -0.73 -4.22
C LYS A 492 -10.50 0.20 -3.15
N VAL A 493 -9.96 -0.34 -2.07
CA VAL A 493 -9.26 0.44 -1.03
C VAL A 493 -8.07 1.19 -1.63
N ALA A 494 -7.22 0.53 -2.42
CA ALA A 494 -6.08 1.14 -3.09
C ALA A 494 -6.49 2.27 -4.03
N TYR A 495 -7.54 2.07 -4.84
CA TYR A 495 -8.12 3.13 -5.68
C TYR A 495 -8.57 4.33 -4.84
N LEU A 496 -9.30 4.10 -3.74
CA LEU A 496 -9.79 5.17 -2.87
C LEU A 496 -8.65 5.93 -2.18
N ILE A 497 -7.58 5.26 -1.74
CA ILE A 497 -6.39 5.92 -1.19
C ILE A 497 -5.76 6.82 -2.26
N ALA A 498 -5.61 6.33 -3.49
CA ALA A 498 -4.95 7.08 -4.54
C ALA A 498 -5.80 8.26 -5.06
N GLN A 499 -7.03 7.99 -5.48
CA GLN A 499 -7.90 8.95 -6.19
C GLN A 499 -8.90 9.66 -5.28
N GLY A 500 -9.21 9.09 -4.12
CA GLY A 500 -10.30 9.55 -3.27
C GLY A 500 -11.68 9.22 -3.83
N GLY A 501 -12.69 9.85 -3.24
CA GLY A 501 -14.10 9.71 -3.58
C GLY A 501 -14.94 9.19 -2.41
N THR A 502 -16.24 9.08 -2.66
CA THR A 502 -17.21 8.60 -1.66
C THR A 502 -17.59 7.15 -1.93
N HIS A 503 -17.45 6.29 -0.92
CA HIS A 503 -17.89 4.90 -1.00
C HIS A 503 -18.50 4.48 0.36
N ASN A 504 -19.64 3.78 0.33
CA ASN A 504 -20.41 3.41 1.52
C ASN A 504 -20.66 4.56 2.52
N GLY A 505 -20.84 5.79 2.02
CA GLY A 505 -21.09 6.98 2.85
C GLY A 505 -19.83 7.59 3.49
N VAL A 506 -18.65 7.01 3.29
CA VAL A 506 -17.36 7.53 3.76
C VAL A 506 -16.68 8.29 2.62
N ASN A 507 -16.21 9.50 2.90
CA ASN A 507 -15.44 10.30 1.95
C ASN A 507 -13.93 10.11 2.18
N VAL A 508 -13.21 9.80 1.11
CA VAL A 508 -11.76 9.64 1.11
C VAL A 508 -11.14 10.77 0.30
N ASN A 509 -10.18 11.47 0.89
CA ASN A 509 -9.36 12.45 0.17
C ASN A 509 -8.16 11.71 -0.43
N GLY A 510 -8.08 11.64 -1.75
CA GLY A 510 -7.01 10.92 -2.44
C GLY A 510 -5.64 11.57 -2.21
N ILE A 511 -4.59 10.73 -2.10
CA ILE A 511 -3.22 11.17 -1.83
C ILE A 511 -2.26 10.98 -3.00
N GLY A 512 -2.78 10.54 -4.15
CA GLY A 512 -2.01 10.22 -5.35
C GLY A 512 -1.50 8.78 -5.36
N GLU A 513 -1.21 8.26 -6.55
CA GLU A 513 -0.89 6.83 -6.72
C GLU A 513 0.49 6.49 -6.18
N ASP A 514 1.48 7.37 -6.36
CA ASP A 514 2.86 7.07 -5.95
C ASP A 514 2.98 6.85 -4.43
N ARG A 515 2.22 7.63 -3.64
CA ARG A 515 2.15 7.43 -2.18
C ARG A 515 1.44 6.14 -1.82
N MET A 516 0.35 5.83 -2.53
CA MET A 516 -0.40 4.59 -2.35
C MET A 516 0.47 3.36 -2.67
N PHE A 517 1.17 3.37 -3.80
CA PHE A 517 2.10 2.30 -4.19
C PHE A 517 3.19 2.10 -3.14
N ASP A 518 3.81 3.18 -2.64
CA ASP A 518 4.81 3.11 -1.59
C ASP A 518 4.22 2.48 -0.30
N ILE A 519 2.98 2.85 0.08
CA ILE A 519 2.31 2.33 1.28
C ILE A 519 2.13 0.81 1.18
N PHE A 520 1.54 0.32 0.08
CA PHE A 520 1.31 -1.11 -0.10
C PHE A 520 2.59 -1.91 -0.32
N TYR A 521 3.59 -1.34 -1.01
CA TYR A 521 4.89 -1.99 -1.16
C TYR A 521 5.54 -2.25 0.20
N TYR A 522 5.67 -1.24 1.06
CA TYR A 522 6.29 -1.41 2.37
C TYR A 522 5.42 -2.22 3.34
N ALA A 523 4.08 -2.16 3.21
CA ALA A 523 3.22 -3.08 3.95
C ALA A 523 3.58 -4.53 3.63
N ASN A 524 3.63 -4.89 2.34
CA ASN A 524 4.02 -6.23 1.90
C ASN A 524 5.44 -6.62 2.34
N THR A 525 6.43 -5.76 2.06
CA THR A 525 7.82 -6.17 2.27
C THR A 525 8.25 -6.16 3.72
N ASP A 526 7.71 -5.24 4.54
CA ASP A 526 8.27 -4.94 5.86
C ASP A 526 7.30 -5.21 7.02
N GLU A 527 5.98 -5.13 6.83
CA GLU A 527 5.03 -5.19 7.95
C GLU A 527 4.25 -6.50 8.03
N LEU A 528 3.81 -7.03 6.88
CA LEU A 528 2.98 -8.23 6.83
C LEU A 528 3.79 -9.50 7.14
N ASN A 529 3.05 -10.51 7.57
CA ASN A 529 3.53 -11.87 7.83
C ASN A 529 2.66 -12.89 7.07
N MET A 530 3.01 -14.17 7.19
CA MET A 530 2.42 -15.26 6.39
C MET A 530 0.90 -15.39 6.53
N THR A 531 0.32 -15.03 7.68
CA THR A 531 -1.13 -15.17 7.96
C THR A 531 -1.85 -13.84 8.10
N SER A 532 -1.23 -12.74 7.66
CA SER A 532 -1.88 -11.44 7.74
C SER A 532 -3.22 -11.42 7.00
N ASN A 533 -4.22 -10.81 7.64
CA ASN A 533 -5.58 -10.66 7.15
C ASN A 533 -5.87 -9.18 6.80
N PHE A 534 -7.07 -8.85 6.34
CA PHE A 534 -7.43 -7.50 5.90
C PHE A 534 -7.31 -6.46 7.02
N SER A 535 -7.57 -6.85 8.28
CA SER A 535 -7.36 -5.99 9.44
C SER A 535 -5.87 -5.70 9.66
N GLU A 536 -5.02 -6.72 9.63
CA GLU A 536 -3.56 -6.51 9.74
C GLU A 536 -3.00 -5.68 8.58
N LEU A 537 -3.53 -5.85 7.36
CA LEU A 537 -3.18 -5.01 6.22
C LEU A 537 -3.54 -3.54 6.45
N LYS A 538 -4.73 -3.25 7.00
CA LYS A 538 -5.10 -1.88 7.39
C LYS A 538 -4.08 -1.28 8.34
N LEU A 539 -3.71 -2.02 9.40
CA LEU A 539 -2.76 -1.56 10.42
C LEU A 539 -1.35 -1.38 9.86
N ALA A 540 -0.90 -2.29 8.99
CA ALA A 540 0.35 -2.18 8.26
C ALA A 540 0.40 -0.91 7.40
N CYS A 541 -0.64 -0.67 6.60
CA CYS A 541 -0.74 0.54 5.76
C CYS A 541 -0.76 1.82 6.59
N LEU A 542 -1.48 1.84 7.72
CA LEU A 542 -1.51 2.98 8.64
C LEU A 542 -0.14 3.25 9.29
N LYS A 543 0.57 2.19 9.68
CA LYS A 543 1.94 2.31 10.20
C LYS A 543 2.87 2.91 9.14
N VAL A 544 2.84 2.38 7.91
CA VAL A 544 3.67 2.88 6.81
C VAL A 544 3.36 4.36 6.55
N ALA A 545 2.07 4.72 6.45
CA ALA A 545 1.67 6.11 6.26
C ALA A 545 2.13 7.01 7.41
N THR A 546 1.98 6.56 8.65
CA THR A 546 2.42 7.29 9.86
C THR A 546 3.92 7.51 9.85
N ASN A 547 4.72 6.49 9.56
CA ASN A 547 6.18 6.58 9.57
C ASN A 547 6.72 7.45 8.43
N LYS A 548 6.07 7.43 7.26
CA LYS A 548 6.54 8.20 6.09
C LYS A 548 6.04 9.65 6.09
N TYR A 549 4.85 9.91 6.63
CA TYR A 549 4.17 11.20 6.47
C TYR A 549 3.76 11.87 7.80
N GLY A 550 3.81 11.15 8.92
CA GLY A 550 3.40 11.61 10.25
C GLY A 550 1.97 11.19 10.62
N ALA A 551 1.68 11.06 11.92
CA ALA A 551 0.40 10.53 12.42
C ALA A 551 -0.83 11.37 12.05
N ASN A 552 -0.71 12.70 12.00
CA ASN A 552 -1.82 13.61 11.67
C ASN A 552 -1.87 13.97 10.18
N SER A 553 -1.23 13.17 9.33
CA SER A 553 -1.12 13.45 7.91
C SER A 553 -2.41 13.11 7.16
N ILE A 554 -2.60 13.75 6.00
CA ILE A 554 -3.72 13.41 5.11
C ILE A 554 -3.60 11.97 4.60
N GLU A 555 -2.38 11.43 4.53
CA GLU A 555 -2.09 10.06 4.14
C GLU A 555 -2.63 9.05 5.15
N VAL A 556 -2.43 9.29 6.45
CA VAL A 556 -3.01 8.44 7.50
C VAL A 556 -4.54 8.49 7.44
N GLN A 557 -5.13 9.68 7.31
CA GLN A 557 -6.58 9.83 7.22
C GLN A 557 -7.15 9.15 5.96
N ALA A 558 -6.48 9.25 4.82
CA ALA A 558 -6.91 8.64 3.57
C ALA A 558 -6.89 7.10 3.66
N VAL A 559 -5.83 6.53 4.23
CA VAL A 559 -5.75 5.09 4.50
C VAL A 559 -6.88 4.66 5.42
N GLN A 560 -7.04 5.32 6.58
CA GLN A 560 -8.10 5.01 7.54
C GLN A 560 -9.49 5.03 6.87
N ASN A 561 -9.82 6.13 6.20
CA ASN A 561 -11.13 6.31 5.56
C ASN A 561 -11.37 5.31 4.42
N ALA A 562 -10.35 4.94 3.66
CA ALA A 562 -10.51 3.98 2.56
C ALA A 562 -10.83 2.57 3.06
N PHE A 563 -10.14 2.10 4.11
CA PHE A 563 -10.46 0.82 4.74
C PHE A 563 -11.84 0.86 5.42
N ASP A 564 -12.20 1.97 6.07
CA ASP A 564 -13.53 2.16 6.66
C ASP A 564 -14.63 2.18 5.59
N ALA A 565 -14.39 2.80 4.44
CA ALA A 565 -15.30 2.79 3.30
C ALA A 565 -15.53 1.37 2.76
N ALA A 566 -14.51 0.51 2.82
CA ALA A 566 -14.62 -0.91 2.48
C ALA A 566 -15.13 -1.79 3.63
N LYS A 567 -15.57 -1.20 4.76
CA LYS A 567 -16.05 -1.89 5.96
C LYS A 567 -15.02 -2.86 6.59
N ILE A 568 -13.72 -2.61 6.37
CA ILE A 568 -12.65 -3.38 6.99
C ILE A 568 -12.32 -2.74 8.34
N THR A 569 -12.70 -3.44 9.40
CA THR A 569 -12.42 -3.01 10.77
C THR A 569 -11.01 -3.42 11.17
N GLY A 570 -10.30 -2.48 11.81
CA GLY A 570 -9.12 -2.71 12.62
C GLY A 570 -9.17 -1.62 13.68
N THR A 571 -9.10 -1.99 14.95
CA THR A 571 -9.16 -1.02 16.06
C THR A 571 -7.78 -0.40 16.16
N VAL A 572 -7.55 0.66 15.40
CA VAL A 572 -6.64 1.68 15.90
C VAL A 572 -7.36 2.21 17.13
N LYS A 573 -6.93 1.81 18.32
CA LYS A 573 -7.03 2.79 19.39
C LYS A 573 -6.18 3.93 18.86
N GLU A 574 -6.83 4.96 18.29
CA GLU A 574 -6.35 6.30 18.57
C GLU A 574 -6.00 6.21 20.04
N ASN A 575 -4.76 6.53 20.41
CA ASN A 575 -4.55 6.87 21.79
C ASN A 575 -5.77 7.72 22.10
N GLU A 576 -6.63 7.20 22.99
CA GLU A 576 -7.40 8.10 23.79
C GLU A 576 -6.33 9.13 24.08
N LYS A 577 -6.58 10.38 23.69
CA LYS A 577 -6.16 11.40 24.63
C LYS A 577 -6.60 10.76 25.94
N THR A 578 -5.63 10.23 26.70
CA THR A 578 -5.66 10.36 28.13
C THR A 578 -5.94 11.85 28.19
N ALA A 579 -7.24 12.18 28.22
CA ALA A 579 -7.70 13.54 28.26
C ALA A 579 -7.02 13.96 29.54
N GLU A 580 -5.95 14.75 29.42
CA GLU A 580 -4.72 14.70 30.25
C GLU A 580 -4.95 14.77 31.77
N ASN A 581 -5.78 13.93 32.38
CA ASN A 581 -6.74 14.50 33.32
C ASN A 581 -7.52 15.75 32.70
N GLN A 582 -8.62 16.33 33.21
CA GLN A 582 -8.80 17.83 33.11
C GLN A 582 -8.93 18.45 34.48
N ALA A 583 -8.15 19.49 34.81
CA ALA A 583 -8.21 20.02 36.17
C ALA A 583 -9.67 20.45 36.43
N PRO A 584 -10.25 20.16 37.60
CA PRO A 584 -11.67 20.34 37.83
C PRO A 584 -12.12 21.76 37.54
N GLU A 585 -13.24 21.94 36.84
CA GLU A 585 -13.81 23.24 36.58
C GLU A 585 -14.46 23.77 37.87
N LEU A 586 -13.87 24.82 38.44
CA LEU A 586 -14.31 25.44 39.69
C LEU A 586 -15.06 26.74 39.38
N THR A 587 -16.38 26.70 39.52
CA THR A 587 -17.24 27.88 39.44
C THR A 587 -17.41 28.49 40.84
N VAL A 588 -16.85 29.68 41.03
CA VAL A 588 -17.01 30.50 42.23
C VAL A 588 -17.53 31.87 41.79
N PRO A 589 -18.56 32.45 42.46
CA PRO A 589 -18.98 33.81 42.17
C PRO A 589 -17.82 34.78 42.37
N PHE A 590 -17.49 35.56 41.33
CA PHE A 590 -16.30 36.42 41.31
C PHE A 590 -16.31 37.49 42.42
N THR A 591 -17.47 38.14 42.59
CA THR A 591 -17.70 39.11 43.66
C THR A 591 -19.06 38.88 44.31
N ILE A 592 -19.12 38.95 45.63
CA ILE A 592 -20.38 39.03 46.39
C ILE A 592 -20.35 40.32 47.20
N THR A 593 -21.41 41.10 47.08
CA THR A 593 -21.62 42.28 47.91
C THR A 593 -22.56 41.94 49.05
N LEU A 594 -22.11 42.18 50.27
CA LEU A 594 -22.86 42.04 51.51
C LEU A 594 -23.01 43.43 52.14
N ARG A 595 -24.05 43.63 52.94
CA ARG A 595 -24.12 44.79 53.83
C ARG A 595 -23.52 44.45 55.17
N VAL A 596 -23.04 45.47 55.87
CA VAL A 596 -22.57 45.29 57.26
C VAL A 596 -23.63 44.56 58.09
N GLY A 597 -23.26 43.40 58.62
CA GLY A 597 -24.11 42.51 59.43
C GLY A 597 -24.74 41.32 58.71
N ASP A 598 -24.61 41.20 57.39
CA ASP A 598 -25.13 40.06 56.63
C ASP A 598 -24.36 38.77 56.95
N THR A 599 -25.01 37.61 56.77
CA THR A 599 -24.36 36.30 56.93
C THR A 599 -23.67 35.88 55.63
N PHE A 600 -22.41 35.46 55.74
CA PHE A 600 -21.64 34.91 54.62
C PHE A 600 -21.50 33.40 54.75
N ASP A 601 -21.96 32.67 53.72
CA ASP A 601 -21.70 31.24 53.57
C ASP A 601 -20.70 31.03 52.43
N PRO A 602 -19.46 30.59 52.72
CA PRO A 602 -18.41 30.45 51.73
C PRO A 602 -18.71 29.39 50.67
N MET A 603 -19.61 28.43 50.90
CA MET A 603 -19.93 27.40 49.92
C MET A 603 -21.16 27.71 49.06
N ARG A 604 -21.82 28.85 49.29
CA ARG A 604 -23.04 29.22 48.56
C ARG A 604 -22.72 29.53 47.10
N ASN A 605 -23.41 28.81 46.20
CA ASN A 605 -23.23 28.90 44.74
C ASN A 605 -21.82 28.53 44.23
N VAL A 606 -21.02 27.84 45.06
CA VAL A 606 -19.76 27.24 44.62
C VAL A 606 -20.05 25.87 44.04
N LYS A 607 -19.53 25.59 42.85
CA LYS A 607 -19.65 24.29 42.19
C LYS A 607 -18.31 23.87 41.62
N ALA A 608 -17.94 22.62 41.82
CA ALA A 608 -16.77 22.03 41.16
C ALA A 608 -17.23 20.81 40.36
N VAL A 609 -16.95 20.80 39.05
CA VAL A 609 -17.25 19.66 38.19
C VAL A 609 -15.97 19.25 37.51
N ASP A 610 -15.66 17.97 37.65
CA ASP A 610 -14.60 17.31 36.92
C ASP A 610 -15.20 16.51 35.77
N LYS A 611 -14.53 16.53 34.63
CA LYS A 611 -15.05 15.87 33.43
C LYS A 611 -15.02 14.35 33.57
N GLU A 612 -14.05 13.83 34.33
CA GLU A 612 -13.81 12.41 34.52
C GLU A 612 -14.46 11.87 35.82
N GLU A 613 -14.52 12.66 36.88
CA GLU A 613 -15.09 12.28 38.19
C GLU A 613 -16.49 12.82 38.48
N GLY A 614 -17.02 13.73 37.66
CA GLY A 614 -18.32 14.37 37.88
C GLY A 614 -18.28 15.44 38.97
N ASP A 615 -19.32 15.52 39.81
CA ASP A 615 -19.45 16.59 40.80
C ASP A 615 -18.48 16.43 41.98
N LEU A 616 -17.49 17.33 42.06
CA LEU A 616 -16.49 17.40 43.12
C LEU A 616 -16.77 18.51 44.14
N THR A 617 -17.95 19.13 44.15
CA THR A 617 -18.28 20.27 45.02
C THR A 617 -18.02 19.97 46.50
N ASN A 618 -18.28 18.75 46.95
CA ASN A 618 -18.03 18.31 48.34
C ASN A 618 -16.53 18.17 48.70
N LYS A 619 -15.63 18.18 47.71
CA LYS A 619 -14.17 18.14 47.90
C LYS A 619 -13.53 19.54 47.90
N VAL A 620 -14.28 20.59 47.61
CA VAL A 620 -13.78 21.97 47.61
C VAL A 620 -13.40 22.40 49.03
N LYS A 621 -12.18 22.91 49.19
CA LYS A 621 -11.67 23.55 50.40
C LYS A 621 -11.63 25.06 50.19
N HIS A 622 -11.89 25.83 51.23
CA HIS A 622 -11.76 27.28 51.19
C HIS A 622 -10.90 27.80 52.35
N LYS A 623 -10.29 28.97 52.16
CA LYS A 623 -9.47 29.67 53.15
C LYS A 623 -9.66 31.17 52.99
N GLY A 624 -9.85 31.87 54.11
CA GLY A 624 -10.07 33.32 54.15
C GLY A 624 -11.22 33.65 55.08
N ASP A 625 -10.97 34.53 56.05
CA ASP A 625 -11.96 34.94 57.04
C ASP A 625 -12.64 36.25 56.57
N VAL A 626 -13.97 36.23 56.43
CA VAL A 626 -14.77 37.40 56.05
C VAL A 626 -15.44 37.97 57.31
N ASP A 627 -15.02 39.16 57.75
CA ASP A 627 -15.64 39.88 58.86
C ASP A 627 -16.77 40.78 58.36
N THR A 628 -17.99 40.25 58.29
CA THR A 628 -19.16 41.01 57.80
C THR A 628 -19.60 42.14 58.73
N SER A 629 -18.99 42.30 59.92
CA SER A 629 -19.26 43.41 60.82
C SER A 629 -18.54 44.71 60.46
N LYS A 630 -17.58 44.65 59.53
CA LYS A 630 -16.80 45.82 59.10
C LYS A 630 -16.89 46.00 57.59
N PRO A 631 -17.22 47.21 57.10
CA PRO A 631 -17.11 47.51 55.69
C PRO A 631 -15.68 47.28 55.20
N GLY A 632 -15.55 46.66 54.04
CA GLY A 632 -14.24 46.32 53.50
C GLY A 632 -14.32 45.19 52.48
N THR A 633 -13.20 44.97 51.81
CA THR A 633 -13.06 43.94 50.80
C THR A 633 -12.27 42.77 51.38
N TYR A 634 -12.89 41.60 51.45
CA TYR A 634 -12.31 40.36 51.94
C TYR A 634 -12.08 39.40 50.77
N ILE A 635 -11.05 38.56 50.86
CA ILE A 635 -10.72 37.57 49.82
C ILE A 635 -10.87 36.17 50.41
N VAL A 636 -11.67 35.34 49.75
CA VAL A 636 -11.79 33.92 50.05
C VAL A 636 -11.18 33.13 48.89
N GLU A 637 -10.21 32.29 49.20
CA GLU A 637 -9.54 31.42 48.24
C GLU A 637 -10.13 30.01 48.30
N TYR A 638 -10.38 29.42 47.14
CA TYR A 638 -10.94 28.09 46.98
C TYR A 638 -9.95 27.17 46.27
N LEU A 639 -9.93 25.90 46.66
CA LEU A 639 -9.09 24.85 46.08
C LEU A 639 -9.91 23.56 45.98
N VAL A 640 -9.91 22.95 44.81
CA VAL A 640 -10.40 21.57 44.62
C VAL A 640 -9.30 20.75 43.96
N VAL A 641 -9.14 19.50 44.40
CA VAL A 641 -8.14 18.55 43.89
C VAL A 641 -8.87 17.27 43.46
N ASP A 642 -8.59 16.80 42.25
CA ASP A 642 -9.10 15.53 41.73
C ASP A 642 -8.39 14.33 42.38
N SER A 643 -8.86 13.10 42.10
CA SER A 643 -8.25 11.86 42.61
C SER A 643 -6.85 11.57 42.05
N GLN A 644 -6.46 12.25 40.97
CA GLN A 644 -5.17 12.12 40.31
C GLN A 644 -4.18 13.23 40.71
N GLY A 645 -4.57 14.14 41.61
CA GLY A 645 -3.72 15.16 42.21
C GLY A 645 -3.66 16.51 41.50
N ARG A 646 -4.45 16.76 40.44
CA ARG A 646 -4.51 18.08 39.79
C ARG A 646 -5.54 18.97 40.46
N ASN A 647 -5.29 20.26 40.43
CA ASN A 647 -6.05 21.21 41.22
C ASN A 647 -6.41 22.48 40.46
N THR A 648 -7.52 23.09 40.88
CA THR A 648 -7.98 24.39 40.40
C THR A 648 -8.20 25.30 41.60
N THR A 649 -7.70 26.52 41.50
CA THR A 649 -7.91 27.56 42.50
C THR A 649 -8.78 28.68 41.96
N ALA A 650 -9.67 29.20 42.79
CA ALA A 650 -10.46 30.40 42.49
C ALA A 650 -10.41 31.37 43.66
N ARG A 651 -10.63 32.65 43.39
CA ARG A 651 -10.76 33.69 44.41
C ARG A 651 -12.13 34.33 44.31
N GLN A 652 -12.77 34.51 45.44
CA GLN A 652 -13.97 35.33 45.58
C GLN A 652 -13.62 36.59 46.35
N THR A 653 -14.07 37.72 45.81
CA THR A 653 -14.02 39.01 46.50
C THR A 653 -15.34 39.23 47.22
N VAL A 654 -15.33 39.35 48.55
CA VAL A 654 -16.52 39.70 49.33
C VAL A 654 -16.42 41.15 49.76
N ILE A 655 -17.27 42.00 49.21
CA ILE A 655 -17.32 43.43 49.53
C ILE A 655 -18.43 43.63 50.55
N VAL A 656 -18.07 44.06 51.75
CA VAL A 656 -19.03 44.49 52.78
C VAL A 656 -19.20 45.99 52.63
N GLU A 657 -20.36 46.44 52.15
CA GLU A 657 -20.66 47.84 51.89
C GLU A 657 -21.38 48.51 53.08
N GLY A 658 -21.08 49.79 53.27
CA GLY A 658 -21.83 50.68 54.17
C GLY A 658 -23.11 51.20 53.49
N ASN A 659 -24.16 51.47 54.27
CA ASN A 659 -25.48 51.83 53.74
C ASN A 659 -25.55 53.28 53.18
N GLY A 660 -25.74 53.40 51.85
CA GLY A 660 -26.23 54.59 51.10
C GLY A 660 -25.14 55.26 50.23
N GLU A 661 -25.31 55.64 48.96
CA GLU A 661 -26.47 55.89 48.06
C GLU A 661 -26.19 55.37 46.62
N THR A 662 -27.18 55.43 45.72
CA THR A 662 -27.30 54.69 44.44
C THR A 662 -26.21 54.95 43.39
N SER A 663 -25.70 53.84 42.82
CA SER A 663 -24.61 53.75 41.85
C SER A 663 -24.98 54.22 40.44
N ASP A 664 -24.13 55.08 39.89
CA ASP A 664 -23.94 55.28 38.46
C ASP A 664 -23.36 53.99 37.84
N LEU A 665 -23.73 53.68 36.59
CA LEU A 665 -23.35 52.41 35.96
C LEU A 665 -22.19 52.64 35.00
N GLU A 666 -21.30 51.65 34.90
CA GLU A 666 -20.18 51.72 33.97
C GLU A 666 -20.64 51.66 32.50
N PRO A 667 -19.91 52.32 31.58
CA PRO A 667 -20.26 52.33 30.16
C PRO A 667 -20.12 50.94 29.54
N LYS A 668 -21.05 50.58 28.65
CA LYS A 668 -20.98 49.31 27.92
C LYS A 668 -20.14 49.46 26.66
N LEU A 669 -18.90 48.97 26.71
CA LEU A 669 -17.99 48.89 25.57
C LEU A 669 -18.17 47.56 24.83
N THR A 670 -18.50 47.63 23.54
CA THR A 670 -18.65 46.49 22.63
C THR A 670 -17.50 46.50 21.64
N VAL A 671 -16.65 45.48 21.70
CA VAL A 671 -15.49 45.29 20.82
C VAL A 671 -15.53 43.86 20.26
N PRO A 672 -15.34 43.66 18.94
CA PRO A 672 -15.22 42.31 18.37
C PRO A 672 -14.05 41.56 19.02
N VAL A 673 -14.27 40.30 19.41
CA VAL A 673 -13.28 39.51 20.17
C VAL A 673 -12.04 39.19 19.32
N GLY A 674 -12.19 39.11 18.00
CA GLY A 674 -11.07 38.99 17.09
C GLY A 674 -11.43 39.21 15.61
N ALA A 675 -10.40 39.38 14.78
CA ALA A 675 -10.51 39.54 13.34
C ALA A 675 -9.40 38.75 12.64
N THR A 676 -9.67 38.23 11.44
CA THR A 676 -8.65 37.56 10.61
C THR A 676 -8.58 38.28 9.26
N ILE A 677 -7.37 38.69 8.89
CA ILE A 677 -7.05 39.36 7.62
C ILE A 677 -5.79 38.73 7.03
N HIS A 678 -5.49 39.00 5.77
CA HIS A 678 -4.26 38.53 5.13
C HIS A 678 -3.22 39.65 4.99
N VAL A 679 -1.96 39.27 4.78
CA VAL A 679 -0.88 40.23 4.53
C VAL A 679 -1.26 41.17 3.37
N GLY A 680 -1.17 42.48 3.64
CA GLY A 680 -1.53 43.56 2.72
C GLY A 680 -3.01 43.97 2.70
N ASP A 681 -3.89 43.27 3.42
CA ASP A 681 -5.29 43.74 3.58
C ASP A 681 -5.35 45.06 4.39
N SER A 682 -6.35 45.87 4.09
CA SER A 682 -6.68 47.06 4.89
C SER A 682 -7.47 46.66 6.13
N PHE A 683 -7.04 47.12 7.30
CA PHE A 683 -7.76 46.93 8.56
C PHE A 683 -8.16 48.28 9.16
N VAL A 684 -9.41 48.40 9.61
CA VAL A 684 -9.95 49.63 10.23
C VAL A 684 -10.25 49.34 11.70
N PRO A 685 -9.43 49.83 12.65
CA PRO A 685 -9.55 49.48 14.07
C PRO A 685 -10.90 49.83 14.72
N MET A 686 -11.56 50.90 14.27
CA MET A 686 -12.85 51.33 14.86
C MET A 686 -14.08 50.68 14.20
N ALA A 687 -13.89 49.72 13.29
CA ALA A 687 -15.01 49.03 12.67
C ALA A 687 -15.78 48.20 13.71
N GLU A 688 -17.09 48.41 13.80
CA GLU A 688 -18.00 47.68 14.71
C GLU A 688 -17.72 47.85 16.21
N VAL A 689 -16.93 48.85 16.59
CA VAL A 689 -16.65 49.21 17.99
C VAL A 689 -17.61 50.31 18.46
N LEU A 690 -18.28 50.10 19.60
CA LEU A 690 -19.26 51.04 20.19
C LEU A 690 -19.09 51.13 21.70
N ALA A 691 -19.32 52.31 22.27
CA ALA A 691 -19.40 52.53 23.72
C ALA A 691 -20.67 53.29 24.05
N ILE A 692 -21.61 52.64 24.74
CA ILE A 692 -22.88 53.26 25.15
C ILE A 692 -22.97 53.24 26.68
N ASP A 693 -23.15 54.42 27.25
CA ASP A 693 -23.47 54.60 28.64
C ASP A 693 -24.95 54.96 28.82
N LYS A 694 -25.56 54.48 29.90
CA LYS A 694 -26.99 54.69 30.13
C LYS A 694 -27.28 56.11 30.66
N GLU A 695 -26.34 56.71 31.39
CA GLU A 695 -26.45 58.04 31.99
C GLU A 695 -25.75 59.12 31.14
N ASP A 696 -24.65 58.76 30.45
CA ASP A 696 -23.80 59.66 29.65
C ASP A 696 -23.99 59.52 28.12
N GLY A 697 -24.74 58.52 27.64
CA GLY A 697 -25.07 58.35 26.22
C GLY A 697 -23.96 57.70 25.38
N ASP A 698 -23.90 58.01 24.07
CA ASP A 698 -22.92 57.39 23.16
C ASP A 698 -21.52 58.03 23.32
N LEU A 699 -20.60 57.24 23.84
CA LEU A 699 -19.22 57.60 24.12
C LEU A 699 -18.24 57.05 23.05
N THR A 700 -18.72 56.48 21.94
CA THR A 700 -17.88 55.81 20.92
C THR A 700 -16.75 56.70 20.39
N SER A 701 -17.01 58.00 20.23
CA SER A 701 -16.00 58.97 19.78
C SER A 701 -14.89 59.27 20.82
N LYS A 702 -15.08 58.86 22.08
CA LYS A 702 -14.13 59.04 23.18
C LYS A 702 -13.27 57.80 23.45
N ILE A 703 -13.46 56.72 22.68
CA ILE A 703 -12.66 55.50 22.82
C ILE A 703 -11.21 55.79 22.43
N LYS A 704 -10.28 55.41 23.30
CA LYS A 704 -8.84 55.40 23.05
C LYS A 704 -8.42 53.99 22.66
N VAL A 705 -7.75 53.86 21.51
CA VAL A 705 -7.21 52.59 21.02
C VAL A 705 -5.70 52.60 21.25
N ASP A 706 -5.21 51.59 21.97
CA ASP A 706 -3.78 51.33 22.19
C ASP A 706 -3.37 50.04 21.49
N GLY A 707 -2.24 50.10 20.79
CA GLY A 707 -1.76 49.04 19.89
C GLY A 707 -1.92 49.40 18.39
N GLU A 708 -1.14 48.72 17.55
CA GLU A 708 -1.14 48.88 16.09
C GLU A 708 -1.09 47.50 15.43
N VAL A 709 -1.80 47.33 14.31
CA VAL A 709 -1.79 46.10 13.52
C VAL A 709 -0.93 46.33 12.29
N ASP A 710 0.26 45.71 12.24
CA ASP A 710 1.10 45.73 11.05
C ASP A 710 0.57 44.71 10.03
N THR A 711 -0.29 45.16 9.12
CA THR A 711 -0.88 44.29 8.10
C THR A 711 0.13 43.82 7.05
N THR A 712 1.38 44.32 7.06
CA THR A 712 2.44 43.88 6.15
C THR A 712 3.20 42.66 6.67
N LYS A 713 3.03 42.30 7.95
CA LYS A 713 3.69 41.15 8.56
C LYS A 713 2.67 40.19 9.14
N ALA A 714 2.79 38.91 8.78
CA ALA A 714 1.97 37.87 9.39
C ALA A 714 2.28 37.74 10.88
N GLY A 715 1.24 37.55 11.69
CA GLY A 715 1.35 37.55 13.14
C GLY A 715 0.02 37.86 13.81
N THR A 716 0.02 37.75 15.13
CA THR A 716 -1.14 38.06 15.97
C THR A 716 -0.88 39.38 16.71
N TYR A 717 -1.76 40.34 16.49
CA TYR A 717 -1.69 41.69 17.06
C TYR A 717 -2.85 41.88 18.04
N VAL A 718 -2.63 42.60 19.13
CA VAL A 718 -3.66 42.85 20.15
C VAL A 718 -3.89 44.36 20.24
N LEU A 719 -5.13 44.78 20.01
CA LEU A 719 -5.60 46.14 20.23
C LEU A 719 -6.36 46.21 21.55
N THR A 720 -6.11 47.26 22.33
CA THR A 720 -6.81 47.54 23.59
C THR A 720 -7.62 48.83 23.46
N TYR A 721 -8.93 48.74 23.66
CA TYR A 721 -9.87 49.85 23.59
C TYR A 721 -10.25 50.27 24.99
N THR A 722 -10.16 51.56 25.30
CA THR A 722 -10.44 52.12 26.62
C THR A 722 -11.42 53.29 26.48
N VAL A 723 -12.46 53.33 27.29
CA VAL A 723 -13.39 54.47 27.35
C VAL A 723 -13.76 54.78 28.80
N THR A 724 -13.82 56.06 29.12
CA THR A 724 -14.14 56.57 30.45
C THR A 724 -15.39 57.44 30.38
N ASP A 725 -16.35 57.20 31.28
CA ASP A 725 -17.55 58.03 31.41
C ASP A 725 -17.28 59.37 32.15
N SER A 726 -18.32 60.17 32.38
CA SER A 726 -18.20 61.48 33.03
C SER A 726 -17.94 61.40 34.55
N LYS A 727 -18.19 60.25 35.18
CA LYS A 727 -17.97 59.99 36.61
C LYS A 727 -16.64 59.30 36.89
N GLY A 728 -15.94 58.88 35.84
CA GLY A 728 -14.61 58.31 35.91
C GLY A 728 -14.58 56.79 35.84
N HIS A 729 -15.70 56.10 35.53
CA HIS A 729 -15.67 54.67 35.30
C HIS A 729 -15.03 54.39 33.95
N GLU A 730 -13.93 53.63 33.98
CA GLU A 730 -13.15 53.27 32.81
C GLU A 730 -13.34 51.78 32.52
N VAL A 731 -13.74 51.48 31.29
CA VAL A 731 -13.84 50.10 30.81
C VAL A 731 -12.84 49.86 29.69
N THR A 732 -12.21 48.69 29.71
CA THR A 732 -11.24 48.27 28.70
C THR A 732 -11.65 46.95 28.07
N ALA A 733 -11.50 46.83 26.75
CA ALA A 733 -11.71 45.58 26.02
C ALA A 733 -10.57 45.35 25.02
N LYS A 734 -10.27 44.09 24.70
CA LYS A 734 -9.20 43.73 23.77
C LYS A 734 -9.75 43.02 22.53
N GLN A 735 -9.18 43.33 21.38
CA GLN A 735 -9.40 42.63 20.12
C GLN A 735 -8.10 41.98 19.65
N THR A 736 -8.17 40.71 19.29
CA THR A 736 -7.04 40.01 18.68
C THR A 736 -7.19 39.97 17.17
N VAL A 737 -6.24 40.56 16.44
CA VAL A 737 -6.22 40.56 14.97
C VAL A 737 -5.13 39.62 14.48
N THR A 738 -5.51 38.60 13.71
CA THR A 738 -4.58 37.64 13.11
C THR A 738 -4.35 38.01 11.65
N VAL A 739 -3.11 38.39 11.31
CA VAL A 739 -2.66 38.59 9.94
C VAL A 739 -2.04 37.28 9.45
N LYS A 740 -2.70 36.62 8.49
CA LYS A 740 -2.19 35.39 7.86
C LYS A 740 -1.38 35.72 6.62
N VAL A 741 -0.30 34.99 6.37
CA VAL A 741 0.37 35.02 5.06
C VAL A 741 -0.65 34.62 4.01
N ARG A 742 -0.77 35.37 2.90
CA ARG A 742 -1.52 34.87 1.75
C ARG A 742 -0.74 33.67 1.24
N GLU A 743 -1.35 32.49 1.24
CA GLU A 743 -0.73 31.34 0.62
C GLU A 743 -0.36 31.72 -0.81
N GLU A 744 0.92 31.56 -1.16
CA GLU A 744 1.32 31.60 -2.55
C GLU A 744 0.50 30.51 -3.23
N VAL A 745 -0.38 30.93 -4.14
CA VAL A 745 -0.95 30.00 -5.10
C VAL A 745 0.27 29.40 -5.79
N LYS A 746 0.54 28.14 -5.48
CA LYS A 746 1.61 27.40 -6.11
C LYS A 746 1.19 27.24 -7.56
N ASN A 747 1.63 28.17 -8.41
CA ASN A 747 1.40 28.12 -9.84
C ASN A 747 2.24 26.97 -10.38
N ASP A 748 1.60 26.03 -11.04
CA ASP A 748 2.34 24.96 -11.70
C ASP A 748 3.09 25.56 -12.90
N LYS A 749 4.12 24.87 -13.41
CA LYS A 749 4.76 25.31 -14.65
C LYS A 749 3.83 24.99 -15.82
N PRO A 750 3.80 25.82 -16.89
CA PRO A 750 2.99 25.54 -18.06
C PRO A 750 3.40 24.23 -18.72
N ILE A 751 2.43 23.49 -19.24
CA ILE A 751 2.64 22.25 -20.00
C ILE A 751 2.72 22.61 -21.47
N LEU A 752 3.89 22.47 -22.07
CA LEU A 752 4.14 22.65 -23.51
C LEU A 752 4.29 21.29 -24.19
N LYS A 753 3.36 20.94 -25.07
CA LYS A 753 3.41 19.73 -25.91
C LYS A 753 3.78 20.13 -27.33
N VAL A 754 4.92 19.61 -27.80
CA VAL A 754 5.43 19.79 -29.16
C VAL A 754 5.69 18.41 -29.76
N PRO A 755 5.29 18.12 -31.00
CA PRO A 755 5.62 16.86 -31.66
C PRO A 755 7.14 16.67 -31.74
N ALA A 756 7.66 15.53 -31.28
CA ALA A 756 9.11 15.29 -31.25
C ALA A 756 9.76 15.33 -32.64
N THR A 757 9.06 14.85 -33.68
CA THR A 757 9.51 14.87 -35.07
C THR A 757 8.37 15.15 -36.05
N THR A 758 8.62 16.01 -37.03
CA THR A 758 7.72 16.25 -38.18
C THR A 758 8.48 16.01 -39.48
N SER A 759 7.85 15.36 -40.47
CA SER A 759 8.44 15.15 -41.80
C SER A 759 7.67 15.94 -42.85
N ILE A 760 8.39 16.69 -43.68
CA ILE A 760 7.87 17.40 -44.86
C ILE A 760 8.69 17.07 -46.10
N THR A 761 8.15 17.29 -47.29
CA THR A 761 8.89 17.13 -48.55
C THR A 761 9.53 18.46 -48.95
N GLU A 762 10.63 18.41 -49.68
CA GLU A 762 11.29 19.60 -50.21
C GLU A 762 10.31 20.49 -51.00
N GLY A 763 10.20 21.75 -50.57
CA GLY A 763 9.30 22.77 -51.10
C GLY A 763 7.94 22.87 -50.41
N ASP A 764 7.61 22.00 -49.45
CA ASP A 764 6.38 22.10 -48.67
C ASP A 764 6.42 23.33 -47.74
N GLN A 765 5.23 23.87 -47.45
CA GLN A 765 5.07 24.92 -46.42
C GLN A 765 5.12 24.27 -45.03
N PHE A 766 5.84 24.90 -44.10
CA PHE A 766 5.91 24.48 -42.71
C PHE A 766 5.27 25.54 -41.80
N ASP A 767 4.24 25.13 -41.06
CA ASP A 767 3.62 25.95 -40.02
C ASP A 767 4.10 25.47 -38.64
N PRO A 768 4.85 26.30 -37.89
CA PRO A 768 5.44 25.92 -36.61
C PRO A 768 4.42 25.65 -35.50
N LEU A 769 3.17 26.13 -35.61
CA LEU A 769 2.18 25.92 -34.55
C LEU A 769 1.32 24.66 -34.76
N VAL A 770 1.48 23.94 -35.87
CA VAL A 770 0.71 22.72 -36.14
C VAL A 770 1.10 21.61 -35.16
N GLY A 771 0.11 21.16 -34.38
CA GLY A 771 0.28 20.09 -33.39
C GLY A 771 0.95 20.54 -32.08
N VAL A 772 1.25 21.83 -31.93
CA VAL A 772 1.73 22.41 -30.68
C VAL A 772 0.55 22.78 -29.78
N SER A 773 0.62 22.46 -28.50
CA SER A 773 -0.31 22.97 -27.49
C SER A 773 0.45 23.44 -26.25
N ALA A 774 -0.07 24.48 -25.62
CA ALA A 774 0.47 25.01 -24.37
C ALA A 774 -0.69 25.29 -23.42
N THR A 775 -0.71 24.63 -22.27
CA THR A 775 -1.77 24.81 -21.27
C THR A 775 -1.16 24.94 -19.89
N ASP A 776 -1.72 25.82 -19.10
CA ASP A 776 -1.38 25.99 -17.70
C ASP A 776 -2.63 25.82 -16.83
N LYS A 777 -2.47 25.28 -15.63
CA LYS A 777 -3.60 24.95 -14.76
C LYS A 777 -4.29 26.22 -14.23
N GLU A 778 -3.52 27.28 -14.04
CA GLU A 778 -3.99 28.56 -13.51
C GLU A 778 -4.23 29.60 -14.62
N ASP A 779 -3.43 29.58 -15.69
CA ASP A 779 -3.50 30.53 -16.82
C ASP A 779 -4.35 30.05 -18.02
N GLY A 780 -4.73 28.76 -18.06
CA GLY A 780 -5.54 28.19 -19.15
C GLY A 780 -4.75 27.96 -20.44
N ASP A 781 -5.38 28.20 -21.60
CA ASP A 781 -4.74 28.00 -22.91
C ASP A 781 -3.72 29.12 -23.21
N LEU A 782 -2.46 28.71 -23.34
CA LEU A 782 -1.31 29.58 -23.57
C LEU A 782 -0.79 29.50 -25.02
N ILE A 783 -1.49 28.86 -25.95
CA ILE A 783 -1.00 28.69 -27.32
C ILE A 783 -0.64 30.02 -28.01
N SER A 784 -1.35 31.10 -27.68
CA SER A 784 -1.08 32.45 -28.21
C SER A 784 0.20 33.10 -27.65
N LYS A 785 0.77 32.55 -26.57
CA LYS A 785 2.00 33.01 -25.92
C LYS A 785 3.21 32.14 -26.25
N VAL A 786 3.06 31.10 -27.08
CA VAL A 786 4.17 30.26 -27.52
C VAL A 786 5.06 31.05 -28.48
N ALA A 787 6.34 31.19 -28.11
CA ALA A 787 7.38 31.69 -28.99
C ALA A 787 8.18 30.52 -29.58
N TYR A 788 8.79 30.72 -30.74
CA TYR A 788 9.66 29.73 -31.36
C TYR A 788 10.86 30.38 -32.04
N GLU A 789 12.02 29.74 -31.93
CA GLU A 789 13.27 30.17 -32.54
C GLU A 789 13.91 28.99 -33.29
N GLY A 790 14.45 29.29 -34.47
CA GLY A 790 15.02 28.30 -35.38
C GLY A 790 14.72 28.65 -36.84
N THR A 791 15.64 28.34 -37.74
CA THR A 791 15.47 28.57 -39.19
C THR A 791 15.40 27.25 -39.91
N ILE A 792 14.28 26.99 -40.60
CA ILE A 792 14.12 25.83 -41.49
C ILE A 792 14.28 26.28 -42.94
N ASP A 793 15.15 25.61 -43.69
CA ASP A 793 15.22 25.75 -45.14
C ASP A 793 14.46 24.58 -45.79
N THR A 794 13.18 24.79 -46.11
CA THR A 794 12.34 23.76 -46.73
C THR A 794 12.75 23.42 -48.16
N THR A 795 13.70 24.15 -48.75
CA THR A 795 14.24 23.91 -50.10
C THR A 795 15.46 22.99 -50.11
N LYS A 796 15.93 22.54 -48.93
CA LYS A 796 17.04 21.61 -48.81
C LYS A 796 16.68 20.45 -47.90
N ALA A 797 16.86 19.23 -48.40
CA ALA A 797 16.75 18.05 -47.57
C ALA A 797 17.75 18.09 -46.41
N GLY A 798 17.28 17.70 -45.22
CA GLY A 798 18.04 17.86 -43.99
C GLY A 798 17.15 17.76 -42.76
N THR A 799 17.78 17.72 -41.59
CA THR A 799 17.10 17.80 -40.29
C THR A 799 17.36 19.17 -39.69
N TYR A 800 16.29 19.88 -39.35
CA TYR A 800 16.33 21.20 -38.72
C TYR A 800 15.72 21.11 -37.32
N GLU A 801 16.18 21.95 -36.40
CA GLU A 801 15.65 22.02 -35.03
C GLU A 801 14.96 23.36 -34.81
N ILE A 802 13.74 23.31 -34.24
CA ILE A 802 13.04 24.48 -33.72
C ILE A 802 12.90 24.33 -32.22
N ILE A 803 13.22 25.39 -31.49
CA ILE A 803 13.05 25.49 -30.05
C ILE A 803 11.79 26.31 -29.79
N TYR A 804 10.83 25.72 -29.10
CA TYR A 804 9.61 26.38 -28.65
C TYR A 804 9.76 26.75 -27.18
N SER A 805 9.26 27.93 -26.81
CA SER A 805 9.18 28.38 -25.42
C SER A 805 7.80 28.95 -25.12
N VAL A 806 7.32 28.77 -23.89
CA VAL A 806 6.11 29.44 -23.41
C VAL A 806 6.30 29.86 -21.96
N ARG A 807 5.86 31.08 -21.65
CA ARG A 807 5.91 31.67 -20.32
C ARG A 807 4.50 31.95 -19.80
N ASP A 808 4.23 31.54 -18.57
CA ASP A 808 2.96 31.82 -17.88
C ASP A 808 2.89 33.28 -17.37
N SER A 809 1.78 33.66 -16.71
CA SER A 809 1.58 35.04 -16.22
C SER A 809 2.47 35.42 -15.04
N VAL A 810 2.99 34.43 -14.29
CA VAL A 810 3.84 34.63 -13.12
C VAL A 810 5.34 34.50 -13.42
N GLY A 811 5.68 34.12 -14.66
CA GLY A 811 7.02 34.15 -15.21
C GLY A 811 7.71 32.79 -15.35
N ASN A 812 7.05 31.65 -15.06
CA ASN A 812 7.65 30.34 -15.30
C ASN A 812 7.70 30.05 -16.79
N GLU A 813 8.82 29.47 -17.24
CA GLU A 813 9.09 29.19 -18.64
C GLU A 813 9.45 27.72 -18.84
N VAL A 814 8.91 27.13 -19.89
CA VAL A 814 9.27 25.78 -20.36
C VAL A 814 9.69 25.84 -21.82
N ASN A 815 10.62 24.96 -22.19
CA ASN A 815 11.15 24.87 -23.54
C ASN A 815 11.00 23.43 -24.08
N ALA A 816 10.74 23.30 -25.37
CA ALA A 816 10.68 22.01 -26.07
C ALA A 816 11.35 22.12 -27.44
N ILE A 817 11.94 21.02 -27.92
CA ILE A 817 12.64 20.98 -29.22
C ILE A 817 11.88 20.07 -30.18
N GLN A 818 11.61 20.56 -31.39
CA GLN A 818 11.08 19.76 -32.50
C GLN A 818 12.17 19.54 -33.55
N LYS A 819 12.30 18.30 -34.02
CA LYS A 819 13.10 17.98 -35.21
C LYS A 819 12.23 17.94 -36.46
N VAL A 820 12.55 18.75 -37.45
CA VAL A 820 11.85 18.77 -38.75
C VAL A 820 12.74 18.15 -39.81
N LEU A 821 12.28 17.03 -40.38
CA LEU A 821 12.95 16.29 -41.44
C LEU A 821 12.38 16.72 -42.79
N VAL A 822 13.18 17.43 -43.59
CA VAL A 822 12.88 17.73 -44.99
C VAL A 822 13.43 16.59 -45.85
N LYS A 823 12.54 15.87 -46.54
CA LYS A 823 12.89 14.75 -47.42
C LYS A 823 13.02 15.24 -48.86
N ASP A 824 13.97 14.67 -49.62
CA ASP A 824 14.17 15.00 -51.03
C ASP A 824 12.88 14.82 -51.85
N LYS A 825 12.61 15.76 -52.74
CA LYS A 825 11.52 15.62 -53.70
C LYS A 825 11.98 14.63 -54.78
N GLU A 826 11.40 13.43 -54.81
CA GLU A 826 11.71 12.47 -55.86
C GLU A 826 11.41 13.06 -57.25
N THR A 827 12.47 13.47 -57.96
CA THR A 827 12.37 13.86 -59.36
C THR A 827 12.49 12.62 -60.24
N SER A 828 11.36 12.17 -60.77
CA SER A 828 11.34 11.29 -61.93
C SER A 828 11.87 12.03 -63.16
N LYS A 829 13.12 11.78 -63.54
CA LYS A 829 13.65 12.17 -64.85
C LYS A 829 13.64 10.97 -65.80
N ALA A 830 12.67 10.98 -66.70
CA ALA A 830 12.68 10.21 -67.94
C ALA A 830 13.43 10.97 -69.05
N ASN A 831 13.91 10.20 -70.05
CA ASN A 831 14.65 10.53 -71.29
C ASN A 831 16.16 10.76 -71.10
N GLY A 832 17.09 10.06 -71.77
CA GLY A 832 17.06 9.18 -72.94
C GLY A 832 18.12 9.64 -73.96
N LEU A 833 19.08 8.78 -74.33
CA LEU A 833 19.63 8.56 -75.69
C LEU A 833 20.99 7.83 -75.72
N ALA A 834 20.97 6.67 -76.40
CA ALA A 834 21.91 6.17 -77.41
C ALA A 834 23.30 5.55 -77.06
N ASN A 835 23.31 4.21 -77.07
CA ASN A 835 24.15 3.29 -77.86
C ASN A 835 25.65 3.55 -78.11
N LYS A 836 26.49 2.58 -77.68
CA LYS A 836 27.27 1.74 -78.61
C LYS A 836 27.67 0.38 -78.03
N GLU A 837 27.57 -0.60 -78.93
CA GLU A 837 27.70 -2.05 -78.87
C GLU A 837 29.01 -2.61 -78.24
N ASN A 838 28.95 -3.80 -77.62
CA ASN A 838 29.42 -5.04 -78.27
C ASN A 838 28.99 -6.34 -77.53
N LYS A 839 28.91 -7.40 -78.32
CA LYS A 839 28.14 -8.66 -78.21
C LYS A 839 28.74 -9.77 -77.33
N SER A 840 27.87 -10.56 -76.68
CA SER A 840 27.63 -12.00 -76.95
C SER A 840 26.48 -12.51 -76.04
N ASN A 841 25.25 -12.71 -76.52
CA ASN A 841 24.70 -13.99 -77.05
C ASN A 841 24.91 -15.19 -76.10
N ILE A 842 23.91 -15.94 -75.61
CA ILE A 842 22.61 -16.31 -76.23
C ILE A 842 21.65 -16.94 -75.17
N SER A 843 20.36 -16.55 -75.25
CA SER A 843 19.12 -17.36 -75.20
C SER A 843 18.71 -18.14 -73.93
N ASN A 844 17.43 -18.21 -73.51
CA ASN A 844 16.17 -17.57 -73.92
C ASN A 844 15.07 -17.85 -72.88
N ASN A 845 14.14 -16.88 -72.77
CA ASN A 845 12.69 -16.97 -72.50
C ASN A 845 12.19 -17.64 -71.19
N SER A 846 11.12 -17.16 -70.54
CA SER A 846 10.10 -16.16 -70.90
C SER A 846 9.21 -15.86 -69.70
N ASN A 847 8.67 -14.64 -69.68
CA ASN A 847 7.46 -14.13 -69.01
C ASN A 847 6.56 -15.11 -68.24
N SER A 848 6.03 -14.62 -67.11
CA SER A 848 4.57 -14.63 -66.93
C SER A 848 4.09 -13.55 -65.97
N ASP A 849 3.13 -12.79 -66.46
CA ASP A 849 2.20 -11.94 -65.75
C ASP A 849 1.34 -12.67 -64.71
N LYS A 850 0.85 -11.86 -63.79
CA LYS A 850 -0.37 -11.93 -62.98
C LYS A 850 -1.47 -12.96 -63.37
N LYS A 851 -2.02 -13.53 -62.29
CA LYS A 851 -3.44 -13.79 -61.91
C LYS A 851 -3.77 -15.25 -61.57
N GLU A 852 -4.43 -15.35 -60.41
CA GLU A 852 -5.43 -16.32 -59.91
C GLU A 852 -5.72 -17.56 -60.77
N TYR A 853 -5.89 -18.72 -60.12
CA TYR A 853 -7.20 -19.38 -59.94
C TYR A 853 -7.10 -20.62 -59.03
N THR A 854 -8.22 -20.86 -58.35
CA THR A 854 -8.70 -22.01 -57.57
C THR A 854 -8.54 -23.41 -58.22
N TYR A 855 -8.49 -24.50 -57.42
CA TYR A 855 -9.51 -25.59 -57.35
C TYR A 855 -9.06 -26.87 -56.57
N LYS A 856 -10.03 -27.37 -55.78
CA LYS A 856 -10.40 -28.72 -55.28
C LYS A 856 -9.57 -30.01 -55.50
N GLU A 857 -9.43 -30.73 -54.37
CA GLU A 857 -9.69 -32.16 -54.03
C GLU A 857 -9.23 -33.39 -54.88
N LEU A 858 -8.44 -34.24 -54.18
CA LEU A 858 -8.49 -35.73 -53.94
C LEU A 858 -8.58 -36.74 -55.12
N PRO A 859 -7.93 -37.94 -55.00
CA PRO A 859 -8.62 -39.11 -54.40
C PRO A 859 -7.77 -40.07 -53.52
N LYS A 860 -8.52 -40.94 -52.82
CA LYS A 860 -8.18 -41.94 -51.78
C LYS A 860 -7.72 -43.31 -52.34
N THR A 861 -7.27 -44.22 -51.47
CA THR A 861 -7.74 -45.63 -51.25
C THR A 861 -6.74 -46.36 -50.31
N GLY A 862 -7.05 -47.34 -49.44
CA GLY A 862 -8.26 -48.04 -48.96
C GLY A 862 -7.82 -49.11 -47.91
N VAL A 863 -8.48 -49.30 -46.76
CA VAL A 863 -9.63 -50.20 -46.41
C VAL A 863 -9.23 -51.59 -45.86
N SER A 864 -9.78 -51.99 -44.67
CA SER A 864 -10.67 -53.16 -44.40
C SER A 864 -10.87 -53.40 -42.87
N THR A 865 -12.02 -53.10 -42.21
CA THR A 865 -13.25 -53.93 -41.87
C THR A 865 -13.05 -55.02 -40.78
N THR A 866 -13.91 -55.32 -39.77
CA THR A 866 -15.33 -55.04 -39.44
C THR A 866 -15.74 -55.63 -38.05
N ASN A 867 -16.78 -55.03 -37.41
CA ASN A 867 -17.85 -55.57 -36.52
C ASN A 867 -17.50 -56.13 -35.11
N SER A 868 -18.23 -55.96 -33.99
CA SER A 868 -19.63 -55.54 -33.70
C SER A 868 -19.90 -55.35 -32.18
N ALA A 869 -20.93 -54.53 -31.87
CA ALA A 869 -21.91 -54.61 -30.74
C ALA A 869 -21.59 -54.09 -29.30
N ALA A 870 -22.09 -52.87 -29.02
CA ALA A 870 -23.07 -52.41 -28.01
C ALA A 870 -22.99 -52.74 -26.48
N ILE A 871 -23.46 -51.73 -25.72
CA ILE A 871 -23.74 -51.57 -24.27
C ILE A 871 -22.52 -51.02 -23.49
N GLY A 872 -22.49 -49.82 -22.90
CA GLY A 872 -23.52 -48.85 -22.53
C GLY A 872 -23.38 -48.50 -21.05
N ILE A 873 -22.42 -47.65 -20.68
CA ILE A 873 -22.39 -46.95 -19.37
C ILE A 873 -21.97 -45.50 -19.62
N LEU A 874 -22.84 -44.60 -19.15
CA LEU A 874 -22.79 -43.15 -19.25
C LEU A 874 -22.04 -42.58 -18.05
N MET A 875 -20.97 -41.79 -18.26
CA MET A 875 -20.56 -40.73 -17.35
C MET A 875 -19.99 -39.56 -18.16
N ILE A 876 -20.69 -38.43 -18.10
CA ILE A 876 -20.33 -37.15 -18.69
C ILE A 876 -19.70 -36.33 -17.57
N ILE A 877 -18.47 -35.84 -17.77
CA ILE A 877 -17.90 -34.72 -17.01
C ILE A 877 -17.66 -33.61 -18.03
N THR A 878 -18.32 -32.48 -17.84
CA THR A 878 -18.21 -31.27 -18.66
C THR A 878 -17.92 -30.10 -17.72
N GLY A 879 -16.80 -29.42 -17.93
CA GLY A 879 -16.63 -28.02 -17.53
C GLY A 879 -17.19 -27.08 -18.59
N THR A 880 -17.69 -25.92 -18.18
CA THR A 880 -17.70 -24.58 -18.84
C THR A 880 -18.83 -23.69 -18.30
N VAL A 881 -18.56 -22.38 -18.20
CA VAL A 881 -19.46 -21.29 -17.82
C VAL A 881 -20.12 -20.69 -19.08
N LEU A 882 -21.46 -20.51 -19.13
CA LEU A 882 -22.20 -19.29 -19.60
C LEU A 882 -23.74 -19.49 -19.82
N THR A 883 -24.52 -18.65 -19.14
CA THR A 883 -25.76 -17.91 -19.46
C THR A 883 -27.19 -18.51 -19.38
N PHE A 884 -28.00 -17.91 -18.47
CA PHE A 884 -29.42 -17.45 -18.55
C PHE A 884 -30.59 -18.24 -17.88
N VAL A 885 -31.16 -17.60 -16.84
CA VAL A 885 -32.58 -17.33 -16.47
C VAL A 885 -33.73 -18.27 -16.92
N ARG A 886 -34.55 -18.66 -15.92
CA ARG A 886 -35.96 -19.17 -15.91
C ARG A 886 -36.12 -20.63 -16.38
N LYS A 887 -36.90 -21.52 -15.73
CA LYS A 887 -37.98 -21.37 -14.74
C LYS A 887 -38.23 -22.75 -14.10
N PHE A 888 -38.46 -22.77 -12.80
CA PHE A 888 -38.94 -23.91 -12.02
C PHE A 888 -40.21 -24.58 -12.59
N ARG A 889 -40.24 -25.93 -12.58
CA ARG A 889 -41.36 -26.79 -12.12
C ARG A 889 -40.88 -28.25 -12.07
N LYS A 890 -40.59 -28.76 -10.87
CA LYS A 890 -41.48 -29.59 -10.01
C LYS A 890 -41.54 -31.09 -10.41
N ILE A 891 -40.96 -31.88 -9.50
CA ILE A 891 -41.57 -33.04 -8.79
C ILE A 891 -41.52 -34.42 -9.45
N GLN A 892 -41.09 -35.37 -8.60
CA GLN A 892 -41.21 -36.85 -8.64
C GLN A 892 -40.26 -37.54 -9.62
N LYS A 893 -39.38 -38.47 -9.20
CA LYS A 893 -39.36 -39.37 -8.05
C LYS A 893 -37.93 -39.69 -7.67
#